data_AF-A0A2V8V4M0-F1
#
_entry.id   AF-A0A2V8V4M0-F1
#
_cell.length_a   1.000
_cell.length_b   1.000
_cell.length_c   1.000
_cell.angle_alpha   90.00
_cell.angle_beta   90.00
_cell.angle_gamma   90.00
#
_symmetry.space_group_name_H-M   'P 1'
#
loop_
_entity.id
_entity.type
_entity.pdbx_description
1 polymer ?
#
loop_
_entity_poly.entity_id
_entity_poly.type
_entity_poly.pdbx_seq_one_letter_code
_entity_poly.pdbx_strand_id
1 'polypeptide(L)'
;MSVVLLFSLITVLNASDVVDRAHRLELSGDVQGARVALAAGVQSAPGDIDALTEYASFLNRYGDPDCRRTNARLLEAVEKSGDRDQIVRVARQLVVLDLEAGDRDAALKHLDAYRAAGGKDWAEFSGWKTAEKTSEAQQFIQIPGPMRSFGRMAAISSDTNPDDILPALARNVVTNGYQASHSNEALEQTEFLKLVHRYLSQARELEKLAGTEKIIRIETCDSANAGELLRIIGYRMRGGCGSEVVLETVNATRAFLTTDSGFPLAELEQALRTNRPFVYDYHPAAVPILYGADYWLSAKEKETGDFLDSFLGDPSLCRLYLGMSKLDRQTADELRKAIAVQRLKAYAHVLDFFGGMFEIRNGKAVAPGGARTEAMWTELTGAPPDQGAAFFDKLIAKDDGWLASFFDALLRINGPVKAYLTDPVRMKRFYMAIRGRVTSPGPARPVFRSNADMMLLTTRLRVDANGYPIIPGNLEVWRNLFITHPHGKYDGKLTKAASGWKEPDDVIEALFGLCRKAVENEPLKIFMALSDLDRHRTKPLEPDTVERLAHDYHVYGNQYAVFNDSPSLSDSTIISFLDIAESSSKIKDPLLRAETAGTLQALVGLWQIFSRQGSIPDGAADATLAGIIAPFAQIRHDPELFDAGRNGVRLLLKATGSPDSATPQQRLLDLLAGSANASDTDAHAQVVQEMSHILEAQRIISIDALFQLDDHLQSLSKGGKLDTALVSRLAARVSEIQLPKASLTSVEKNAFAFGYWTEKHVDAERKLNLRASIERISSDAEKLKELRGALAPFLRDTLVSYNYIHYAPPGAQVLFTNPLFVRAHDFIGVQGANHTWRSAEVFGTGWPSNGGGRLVGSLAGLPYALAEAEQNFLVPSQTQALIWADLVPQLILSAKIPRWWNVTPAQVHWVGVNLRYGKILLAESAVDPALRVRVLELLSLHAVPSRVRQIDRLLADGEVKTALDRVTPHELFALASEMSRHDERAGGPLLSDIQSLRRAHATDVSTQAISSAFGTPKPTLTNSYRPELLGLRTFPTLMGYSSRILAESWESNTLYWVGLADELHASPAMLNVLIPEWTQKVVERIFASHLEDWPALLRSLRIVGDDVRARARTQTSGEQKASLR
;
A
#
# COMPACT_ATOMS: atom_id res chain seq x y z
N MET A 1 -8.92 -33.38 -67.24
CA MET A 1 -10.08 -32.84 -67.97
C MET A 1 -11.18 -32.64 -66.94
N SER A 2 -11.30 -31.44 -66.36
CA SER A 2 -12.24 -30.35 -66.75
C SER A 2 -13.44 -30.36 -65.78
N VAL A 3 -13.52 -29.56 -64.70
CA VAL A 3 -13.73 -28.09 -64.55
C VAL A 3 -15.22 -27.71 -64.38
N VAL A 4 -15.47 -26.80 -63.42
CA VAL A 4 -16.68 -25.99 -63.02
C VAL A 4 -17.77 -26.73 -62.19
N LEU A 5 -18.25 -26.31 -61.01
CA LEU A 5 -18.50 -24.99 -60.38
C LEU A 5 -18.24 -25.04 -58.85
N LEU A 6 -17.41 -24.12 -58.34
CA LEU A 6 -17.42 -23.67 -56.95
C LEU A 6 -18.57 -22.66 -56.78
N PHE A 7 -19.53 -22.95 -55.90
CA PHE A 7 -20.39 -21.93 -55.31
C PHE A 7 -19.93 -21.70 -53.87
N SER A 8 -19.29 -20.56 -53.63
CA SER A 8 -19.12 -20.01 -52.29
C SER A 8 -20.49 -19.58 -51.77
N LEU A 9 -21.15 -20.43 -50.99
CA LEU A 9 -22.24 -20.00 -50.12
C LEU A 9 -21.62 -19.28 -48.92
N ILE A 10 -21.54 -17.95 -49.02
CA ILE A 10 -21.47 -17.08 -47.86
C ILE A 10 -22.87 -17.14 -47.24
N THR A 11 -23.05 -17.98 -46.21
CA THR A 11 -24.21 -17.87 -45.33
C THR A 11 -24.12 -16.53 -44.63
N VAL A 12 -24.94 -15.58 -45.09
CA VAL A 12 -25.25 -14.35 -44.34
C VAL A 12 -25.96 -14.81 -43.07
N LEU A 13 -25.22 -14.88 -41.97
CA LEU A 13 -25.80 -15.06 -40.64
C LEU A 13 -26.65 -13.82 -40.33
N ASN A 14 -27.87 -14.01 -39.87
CA ASN A 14 -28.71 -12.91 -39.42
C ASN A 14 -28.13 -12.27 -38.15
N ALA A 15 -28.36 -10.97 -37.93
CA ALA A 15 -27.86 -10.24 -36.76
C ALA A 15 -28.25 -10.90 -35.42
N SER A 16 -29.46 -11.48 -35.32
CA SER A 16 -29.90 -12.20 -34.11
C SER A 16 -29.04 -13.44 -33.80
N ASP A 17 -28.62 -14.20 -34.82
CA ASP A 17 -27.81 -15.41 -34.63
C ASP A 17 -26.41 -15.08 -34.10
N VAL A 18 -25.87 -13.90 -34.47
CA VAL A 18 -24.58 -13.40 -33.99
C VAL A 18 -24.67 -12.99 -32.53
N VAL A 19 -25.73 -12.29 -32.13
CA VAL A 19 -25.99 -11.89 -30.74
C VAL A 19 -26.17 -13.13 -29.84
N ASP A 20 -27.01 -14.09 -30.24
CA ASP A 20 -27.24 -15.32 -29.48
C ASP A 20 -25.97 -16.18 -29.35
N ARG A 21 -25.11 -16.17 -30.37
CA ARG A 21 -23.79 -16.80 -30.30
C ARG A 21 -22.87 -16.06 -29.33
N ALA A 22 -22.83 -14.74 -29.37
CA ALA A 22 -22.00 -13.94 -28.47
C ALA A 22 -22.41 -14.11 -27.01
N HIS A 23 -23.71 -14.10 -26.70
CA HIS A 23 -24.21 -14.39 -25.35
C HIS A 23 -23.82 -15.77 -24.86
N ARG A 24 -23.88 -16.80 -25.71
CA ARG A 24 -23.42 -18.14 -25.34
C ARG A 24 -21.92 -18.18 -25.07
N LEU A 25 -21.11 -17.48 -25.86
CA LEU A 25 -19.67 -17.38 -25.65
C LEU A 25 -19.36 -16.68 -24.33
N GLU A 26 -20.02 -15.55 -24.06
CA GLU A 26 -19.89 -14.80 -22.81
C GLU A 26 -20.28 -15.64 -21.59
N LEU A 27 -21.44 -16.31 -21.64
CA LEU A 27 -21.90 -17.22 -20.58
C LEU A 27 -20.97 -18.43 -20.38
N SER A 28 -20.27 -18.86 -21.43
CA SER A 28 -19.27 -19.93 -21.35
C SER A 28 -17.89 -19.46 -20.85
N GLY A 29 -17.72 -18.14 -20.63
CA GLY A 29 -16.46 -17.54 -20.19
C GLY A 29 -15.52 -17.09 -21.32
N ASP A 30 -15.88 -17.32 -22.59
CA ASP A 30 -15.15 -16.83 -23.77
C ASP A 30 -15.57 -15.40 -24.13
N VAL A 31 -15.22 -14.47 -23.24
CA VAL A 31 -15.59 -13.05 -23.39
C VAL A 31 -14.92 -12.42 -24.61
N GLN A 32 -13.67 -12.80 -24.92
CA GLN A 32 -12.99 -12.33 -26.14
C GLN A 32 -13.67 -12.86 -27.41
N GLY A 33 -14.06 -14.13 -27.44
CA GLY A 33 -14.84 -14.69 -28.53
C GLY A 33 -16.17 -13.96 -28.72
N ALA A 34 -16.86 -13.62 -27.63
CA ALA A 34 -18.09 -12.82 -27.66
C ALA A 34 -17.84 -11.43 -28.27
N ARG A 35 -16.77 -10.74 -27.83
CA ARG A 35 -16.36 -9.44 -28.37
C ARG A 35 -16.10 -9.51 -29.88
N VAL A 36 -15.32 -10.49 -30.32
CA VAL A 36 -14.98 -10.69 -31.74
C VAL A 36 -16.23 -10.99 -32.56
N ALA A 37 -17.14 -11.83 -32.04
CA ALA A 37 -18.40 -12.14 -32.72
C ALA A 37 -19.28 -10.90 -32.90
N LEU A 38 -19.47 -10.09 -31.85
CA LEU A 38 -20.24 -8.85 -31.91
C LEU A 38 -19.59 -7.81 -32.85
N ALA A 39 -18.27 -7.67 -32.78
CA ALA A 39 -17.53 -6.77 -33.67
C ALA A 39 -17.67 -7.18 -35.14
N ALA A 40 -17.58 -8.48 -35.45
CA ALA A 40 -17.79 -9.01 -36.80
C ALA A 40 -19.25 -8.81 -37.27
N GLY A 41 -20.22 -8.96 -36.37
CA GLY A 41 -21.63 -8.66 -36.62
C GLY A 41 -21.83 -7.22 -37.10
N VAL A 42 -21.31 -6.25 -36.33
CA VAL A 42 -21.38 -4.82 -36.69
C VAL A 42 -20.60 -4.52 -37.97
N GLN A 43 -19.47 -5.18 -38.24
CA GLN A 43 -18.75 -5.02 -39.51
C GLN A 43 -19.55 -5.52 -40.72
N SER A 44 -20.26 -6.64 -40.56
CA SER A 44 -21.08 -7.23 -41.61
C SER A 44 -22.37 -6.44 -41.89
N ALA A 45 -22.90 -5.74 -40.86
CA ALA A 45 -24.08 -4.89 -40.97
C ALA A 45 -23.90 -3.55 -40.22
N PRO A 46 -23.16 -2.57 -40.79
CA PRO A 46 -22.73 -1.36 -40.07
C PRO A 46 -23.82 -0.38 -39.62
N GLY A 47 -25.05 -0.53 -40.12
CA GLY A 47 -26.20 0.31 -39.76
C GLY A 47 -27.32 -0.45 -39.03
N ASP A 48 -27.08 -1.72 -38.68
CA ASP A 48 -28.05 -2.51 -37.92
C ASP A 48 -28.08 -2.05 -36.46
N ILE A 49 -29.25 -1.58 -36.01
CA ILE A 49 -29.42 -0.94 -34.69
C ILE A 49 -29.26 -1.97 -33.56
N ASP A 50 -29.75 -3.19 -33.73
CA ASP A 50 -29.68 -4.24 -32.71
C ASP A 50 -28.24 -4.70 -32.51
N ALA A 51 -27.51 -4.95 -33.61
CA ALA A 51 -26.10 -5.31 -33.55
C ALA A 51 -25.24 -4.20 -32.91
N LEU A 52 -25.50 -2.93 -33.26
CA LEU A 52 -24.80 -1.78 -32.66
C LEU A 52 -25.14 -1.61 -31.18
N THR A 53 -26.39 -1.85 -30.78
CA THR A 53 -26.86 -1.75 -29.39
C THR A 53 -26.19 -2.80 -28.52
N GLU A 54 -26.20 -4.07 -28.96
CA GLU A 54 -25.57 -5.16 -28.19
C GLU A 54 -24.06 -5.01 -28.13
N TYR A 55 -23.41 -4.60 -29.23
CA TYR A 55 -21.98 -4.34 -29.20
C TYR A 55 -21.63 -3.15 -28.30
N ALA A 56 -22.36 -2.03 -28.38
CA ALA A 56 -22.15 -0.89 -27.50
C ALA A 56 -22.39 -1.23 -26.01
N SER A 57 -23.42 -2.03 -25.73
CA SER A 57 -23.71 -2.56 -24.39
C SER A 57 -22.56 -3.42 -23.87
N PHE A 58 -22.08 -4.38 -24.68
CA PHE A 58 -20.93 -5.22 -24.35
C PHE A 58 -19.67 -4.39 -24.07
N LEU A 59 -19.34 -3.44 -24.93
CA LEU A 59 -18.18 -2.57 -24.75
C LEU A 59 -18.29 -1.74 -23.46
N ASN A 60 -19.49 -1.27 -23.12
CA ASN A 60 -19.72 -0.56 -21.86
C ASN A 60 -19.55 -1.46 -20.64
N ARG A 61 -20.07 -2.70 -20.70
CA ARG A 61 -19.97 -3.69 -19.62
C ARG A 61 -18.53 -4.02 -19.23
N TYR A 62 -17.60 -3.98 -20.17
CA TYR A 62 -16.18 -4.25 -19.95
C TYR A 62 -15.30 -2.99 -19.93
N GLY A 63 -15.86 -1.80 -20.18
CA GLY A 63 -15.10 -0.54 -20.17
C GLY A 63 -14.16 -0.37 -21.36
N ASP A 64 -14.51 -0.96 -22.51
CA ASP A 64 -13.69 -0.88 -23.72
C ASP A 64 -13.68 0.55 -24.28
N PRO A 65 -12.51 1.10 -24.67
CA PRO A 65 -12.37 2.46 -25.22
C PRO A 65 -13.22 2.70 -26.49
N ASP A 66 -13.55 1.67 -27.26
CA ASP A 66 -14.37 1.78 -28.46
C ASP A 66 -15.86 2.04 -28.15
N CYS A 67 -16.27 1.94 -26.87
CA CYS A 67 -17.65 2.16 -26.42
C CYS A 67 -18.21 3.51 -26.88
N ARG A 68 -17.46 4.60 -26.67
CA ARG A 68 -17.87 5.97 -27.06
C ARG A 68 -18.10 6.08 -28.56
N ARG A 69 -17.16 5.58 -29.36
CA ARG A 69 -17.26 5.60 -30.83
C ARG A 69 -18.43 4.76 -31.34
N THR A 70 -18.68 3.62 -30.72
CA THR A 70 -19.78 2.72 -31.11
C THR A 70 -21.13 3.32 -30.76
N ASN A 71 -21.27 3.95 -29.58
CA ASN A 71 -22.47 4.69 -29.21
C ASN A 71 -22.74 5.89 -30.13
N ALA A 72 -21.71 6.60 -30.60
CA ALA A 72 -21.88 7.69 -31.56
C ALA A 72 -22.46 7.19 -32.89
N ARG A 73 -21.97 6.05 -33.40
CA ARG A 73 -22.55 5.40 -34.59
C ARG A 73 -23.97 4.90 -34.37
N LEU A 74 -24.25 4.36 -33.18
CA LEU A 74 -25.58 3.93 -32.80
C LEU A 74 -26.55 5.11 -32.77
N LEU A 75 -26.15 6.27 -32.21
CA LEU A 75 -26.96 7.48 -32.23
C LEU A 75 -27.32 7.90 -33.65
N GLU A 76 -26.34 7.94 -34.57
CA GLU A 76 -26.58 8.26 -35.98
C GLU A 76 -27.55 7.28 -36.67
N ALA A 77 -27.48 5.99 -36.33
CA ALA A 77 -28.37 4.96 -36.88
C ALA A 77 -29.80 5.11 -36.33
N VAL A 78 -29.93 5.34 -35.03
CA VAL A 78 -31.24 5.49 -34.37
C VAL A 78 -31.92 6.79 -34.76
N GLU A 79 -31.18 7.90 -34.90
CA GLU A 79 -31.71 9.17 -35.39
C GLU A 79 -32.37 9.03 -36.78
N LYS A 80 -31.80 8.18 -37.65
CA LYS A 80 -32.38 7.87 -38.97
C LYS A 80 -33.65 7.02 -38.86
N SER A 81 -33.79 6.19 -37.82
CA SER A 81 -34.99 5.37 -37.59
C SER A 81 -36.18 6.19 -37.06
N GLY A 82 -35.90 7.28 -36.34
CA GLY A 82 -36.91 8.11 -35.69
C GLY A 82 -37.43 7.58 -34.34
N ASP A 83 -36.87 6.49 -33.80
CA ASP A 83 -37.22 5.96 -32.47
C ASP A 83 -36.72 6.90 -31.36
N ARG A 84 -37.61 7.77 -30.86
CA ARG A 84 -37.29 8.77 -29.84
C ARG A 84 -36.81 8.15 -28.52
N ASP A 85 -37.36 7.00 -28.12
CA ASP A 85 -36.99 6.37 -26.86
C ASP A 85 -35.56 5.82 -26.91
N GLN A 86 -35.17 5.26 -28.06
CA GLN A 86 -33.78 4.86 -28.29
C GLN A 86 -32.83 6.06 -28.39
N ILE A 87 -33.23 7.15 -29.06
CA ILE A 87 -32.41 8.38 -29.11
C ILE A 87 -32.15 8.90 -27.69
N VAL A 88 -33.18 8.96 -26.83
CA VAL A 88 -33.04 9.36 -25.42
C VAL A 88 -32.03 8.47 -24.70
N ARG A 89 -32.12 7.14 -24.81
CA ARG A 89 -31.20 6.21 -24.14
C ARG A 89 -29.75 6.39 -24.59
N VAL A 90 -29.51 6.43 -25.90
CA VAL A 90 -28.15 6.50 -26.47
C VAL A 90 -27.53 7.87 -26.24
N ALA A 91 -28.29 8.96 -26.42
CA ALA A 91 -27.82 10.32 -26.15
C ALA A 91 -27.45 10.51 -24.67
N ARG A 92 -28.26 9.97 -23.74
CA ARG A 92 -27.94 9.96 -22.30
C ARG A 92 -26.60 9.28 -22.02
N GLN A 93 -26.39 8.09 -22.59
CA GLN A 93 -25.13 7.35 -22.42
C GLN A 93 -23.92 8.12 -22.99
N LEU A 94 -24.09 8.77 -24.14
CA LEU A 94 -23.02 9.58 -24.74
C LEU A 94 -22.65 10.80 -23.91
N VAL A 95 -23.61 11.50 -23.28
CA VAL A 95 -23.30 12.60 -22.35
C VAL A 95 -22.36 12.14 -21.24
N VAL A 96 -22.64 10.99 -20.64
CA VAL A 96 -21.81 10.41 -19.58
C VAL A 96 -20.41 10.05 -20.11
N LEU A 97 -20.33 9.34 -21.24
CA LEU A 97 -19.06 8.92 -21.84
C LEU A 97 -18.20 10.11 -22.29
N ASP A 98 -18.81 11.18 -22.78
CA ASP A 98 -18.11 12.41 -23.18
C ASP A 98 -17.55 13.13 -21.95
N LEU A 99 -18.31 13.20 -20.85
CA LEU A 99 -17.86 13.79 -19.59
C LEU A 99 -16.68 13.02 -18.98
N GLU A 100 -16.75 11.68 -18.96
CA GLU A 100 -15.63 10.85 -18.54
C GLU A 100 -14.37 11.08 -19.39
N ALA A 101 -14.55 11.30 -20.69
CA ALA A 101 -13.46 11.63 -21.61
C ALA A 101 -12.91 13.07 -21.43
N GLY A 102 -13.62 13.93 -20.70
CA GLY A 102 -13.31 15.35 -20.54
C GLY A 102 -13.72 16.22 -21.73
N ASP A 103 -14.64 15.75 -22.57
CA ASP A 103 -15.11 16.42 -23.77
C ASP A 103 -16.46 17.12 -23.52
N ARG A 104 -16.41 18.29 -22.90
CA ARG A 104 -17.60 19.07 -22.53
C ARG A 104 -18.43 19.50 -23.74
N ASP A 105 -17.78 19.80 -24.85
CA ASP A 105 -18.47 20.30 -26.05
C ASP A 105 -19.31 19.17 -26.69
N ALA A 106 -18.75 17.97 -26.78
CA ALA A 106 -19.51 16.79 -27.20
C ALA A 106 -20.64 16.47 -26.21
N ALA A 107 -20.38 16.55 -24.91
CA ALA A 107 -21.38 16.30 -23.88
C ALA A 107 -22.57 17.28 -23.98
N LEU A 108 -22.34 18.58 -24.22
CA LEU A 108 -23.42 19.55 -24.46
C LEU A 108 -24.22 19.21 -25.72
N LYS A 109 -23.54 18.85 -26.81
CA LYS A 109 -24.21 18.46 -28.05
C LYS A 109 -25.13 17.25 -27.85
N HIS A 110 -24.66 16.21 -27.16
CA HIS A 110 -25.49 15.02 -26.91
C HIS A 110 -26.57 15.28 -25.84
N LEU A 111 -26.35 16.22 -24.92
CA LEU A 111 -27.36 16.67 -23.98
C LEU A 111 -28.52 17.39 -24.70
N ASP A 112 -28.21 18.20 -25.71
CA ASP A 112 -29.23 18.83 -26.55
C ASP A 112 -30.02 17.79 -27.35
N ALA A 113 -29.35 16.77 -27.90
CA ALA A 113 -30.02 15.64 -28.57
C ALA A 113 -30.94 14.87 -27.60
N TYR A 114 -30.47 14.58 -26.38
CA TYR A 114 -31.26 13.95 -25.31
C TYR A 114 -32.53 14.75 -24.99
N ARG A 115 -32.41 16.07 -24.85
CA ARG A 115 -33.55 16.98 -24.57
C ARG A 115 -34.51 17.05 -25.74
N ALA A 116 -34.00 17.19 -26.97
CA ALA A 116 -34.80 17.27 -28.18
C ALA A 116 -35.62 15.98 -28.40
N ALA A 117 -35.10 14.82 -28.00
CA ALA A 117 -35.79 13.54 -28.07
C ALA A 117 -36.82 13.32 -26.94
N GLY A 118 -36.86 14.19 -25.92
CA GLY A 118 -37.86 14.17 -24.86
C GLY A 118 -37.36 13.71 -23.48
N GLY A 119 -36.05 13.62 -23.27
CA GLY A 119 -35.44 13.27 -21.98
C GLY A 119 -35.74 14.29 -20.88
N LYS A 120 -35.98 13.82 -19.64
CA LYS A 120 -36.46 14.65 -18.50
C LYS A 120 -35.62 14.54 -17.23
N ASP A 121 -34.71 13.57 -17.13
CA ASP A 121 -33.97 13.27 -15.89
C ASP A 121 -33.09 14.44 -15.45
N TRP A 122 -32.59 15.24 -16.40
CA TRP A 122 -31.71 16.39 -16.18
C TRP A 122 -32.39 17.73 -16.48
N ALA A 123 -33.70 17.82 -16.25
CA ALA A 123 -34.48 19.04 -16.52
C ALA A 123 -34.02 20.24 -15.67
N GLU A 124 -33.53 19.98 -14.45
CA GLU A 124 -33.04 21.03 -13.53
C GLU A 124 -31.64 21.55 -13.88
N PHE A 125 -30.94 20.90 -14.82
CA PHE A 125 -29.60 21.32 -15.22
C PHE A 125 -29.64 22.49 -16.20
N SER A 126 -29.18 23.66 -15.77
CA SER A 126 -29.15 24.87 -16.60
C SER A 126 -27.84 25.07 -17.38
N GLY A 127 -26.90 24.13 -17.30
CA GLY A 127 -25.53 24.25 -17.82
C GLY A 127 -24.49 24.27 -16.71
N TRP A 128 -23.25 23.92 -17.04
CA TRP A 128 -22.12 24.06 -16.10
C TRP A 128 -21.82 25.53 -15.91
N LYS A 129 -21.34 25.87 -14.72
CA LYS A 129 -20.80 27.20 -14.50
C LYS A 129 -19.58 27.33 -15.40
N THR A 130 -19.58 28.28 -16.35
CA THR A 130 -18.30 28.83 -16.80
C THR A 130 -17.62 29.27 -15.53
N ALA A 131 -16.42 28.75 -15.24
CA ALA A 131 -15.67 29.13 -14.04
C ALA A 131 -15.74 30.65 -13.91
N GLU A 132 -16.59 31.15 -13.00
CA GLU A 132 -16.51 32.53 -12.61
C GLU A 132 -15.08 32.63 -12.12
N LYS A 133 -14.28 33.48 -12.76
CA LYS A 133 -13.01 33.90 -12.18
C LYS A 133 -13.37 34.40 -10.80
N THR A 134 -13.26 33.55 -9.78
CA THR A 134 -13.50 33.92 -8.40
C THR A 134 -12.69 35.17 -8.19
N SER A 135 -13.34 36.25 -7.78
CA SER A 135 -12.86 37.63 -7.95
C SER A 135 -11.65 38.01 -7.09
N GLU A 136 -10.94 37.05 -6.51
CA GLU A 136 -9.54 37.21 -6.11
C GLU A 136 -8.71 36.64 -7.25
N ALA A 137 -8.15 37.50 -8.10
CA ALA A 137 -7.19 37.08 -9.12
C ALA A 137 -6.16 36.15 -8.47
N GLN A 138 -6.04 34.91 -8.96
CA GLN A 138 -5.06 33.95 -8.45
C GLN A 138 -3.70 34.64 -8.48
N GLN A 139 -3.13 34.84 -7.30
CA GLN A 139 -1.86 35.54 -7.17
C GLN A 139 -0.74 34.53 -7.30
N PHE A 140 0.38 34.99 -7.83
CA PHE A 140 1.56 34.17 -8.08
C PHE A 140 2.78 34.80 -7.41
N ILE A 141 3.69 33.97 -6.96
CA ILE A 141 5.07 34.35 -6.68
C ILE A 141 5.97 33.94 -7.84
N GLN A 142 7.12 34.59 -7.95
CA GLN A 142 8.14 34.23 -8.93
C GLN A 142 9.25 33.44 -8.24
N ILE A 143 9.56 32.26 -8.75
CA ILE A 143 10.73 31.49 -8.34
C ILE A 143 11.81 31.69 -9.41
N PRO A 144 13.02 32.14 -9.04
CA PRO A 144 14.11 32.35 -10.00
C PRO A 144 14.46 31.08 -10.79
N GLY A 145 14.43 31.20 -12.12
CA GLY A 145 14.75 30.12 -13.06
C GLY A 145 13.64 29.08 -13.28
N PRO A 146 13.90 28.06 -14.12
CA PRO A 146 12.90 27.06 -14.50
C PRO A 146 12.43 26.19 -13.33
N MET A 147 11.12 25.87 -13.30
CA MET A 147 10.51 25.08 -12.22
C MET A 147 11.19 23.73 -12.01
N ARG A 148 11.60 23.06 -13.09
CA ARG A 148 12.29 21.75 -13.01
C ARG A 148 13.58 21.84 -12.19
N SER A 149 14.33 22.93 -12.34
CA SER A 149 15.59 23.12 -11.62
C SER A 149 15.36 23.40 -10.15
N PHE A 150 14.40 24.28 -9.82
CA PHE A 150 14.02 24.53 -8.43
C PHE A 150 13.45 23.27 -7.77
N GLY A 151 12.54 22.56 -8.44
CA GLY A 151 11.91 21.35 -7.91
C GLY A 151 12.93 20.28 -7.53
N ARG A 152 13.95 20.03 -8.38
CA ARG A 152 15.04 19.09 -8.06
C ARG A 152 15.79 19.48 -6.80
N MET A 153 16.14 20.76 -6.65
CA MET A 153 16.88 21.26 -5.48
C MET A 153 16.02 21.30 -4.21
N ALA A 154 14.73 21.55 -4.35
CA ALA A 154 13.76 21.61 -3.25
C ALA A 154 13.13 20.25 -2.91
N ALA A 155 13.53 19.16 -3.57
CA ALA A 155 12.97 17.82 -3.44
C ALA A 155 11.44 17.76 -3.73
N ILE A 156 11.02 18.40 -4.82
CA ILE A 156 9.64 18.45 -5.31
C ILE A 156 9.57 17.77 -6.68
N SER A 157 8.65 16.83 -6.84
CA SER A 157 8.41 16.10 -8.08
C SER A 157 8.02 17.05 -9.22
N SER A 158 8.54 16.81 -10.43
CA SER A 158 8.17 17.55 -11.64
C SER A 158 6.70 17.39 -12.03
N ASP A 159 6.05 16.35 -11.51
CA ASP A 159 4.65 16.03 -11.81
C ASP A 159 3.69 16.63 -10.74
N THR A 160 4.24 17.41 -9.81
CA THR A 160 3.44 18.12 -8.79
C THR A 160 2.56 19.16 -9.47
N ASN A 161 1.28 19.19 -9.12
CA ASN A 161 0.37 20.22 -9.59
C ASN A 161 0.88 21.60 -9.13
N PRO A 162 0.83 22.65 -9.96
CA PRO A 162 1.25 24.00 -9.57
C PRO A 162 0.70 24.48 -8.22
N ASP A 163 -0.56 24.18 -7.89
CA ASP A 163 -1.19 24.57 -6.62
C ASP A 163 -0.57 23.87 -5.39
N ASP A 164 0.10 22.73 -5.60
CA ASP A 164 0.71 21.90 -4.56
C ASP A 164 2.21 22.17 -4.35
N ILE A 165 2.84 23.02 -5.19
CA ILE A 165 4.29 23.32 -5.11
C ILE A 165 4.65 24.03 -3.81
N LEU A 166 3.96 25.12 -3.45
CA LEU A 166 4.23 25.84 -2.20
C LEU A 166 3.90 25.01 -0.96
N PRO A 167 2.77 24.27 -0.88
CA PRO A 167 2.55 23.29 0.17
C PRO A 167 3.68 22.24 0.27
N ALA A 168 4.16 21.70 -0.86
CA ALA A 168 5.27 20.73 -0.85
C ALA A 168 6.58 21.36 -0.32
N LEU A 169 6.91 22.58 -0.76
CA LEU A 169 8.05 23.33 -0.26
C LEU A 169 7.96 23.57 1.25
N ALA A 170 6.82 24.07 1.71
CA ALA A 170 6.56 24.34 3.13
C ALA A 170 6.76 23.09 3.98
N ARG A 171 6.27 21.94 3.49
CA ARG A 171 6.47 20.64 4.13
C ARG A 171 7.94 20.30 4.24
N ASN A 172 8.68 20.37 3.13
CA ASN A 172 10.10 20.02 3.10
C ASN A 172 10.93 20.94 4.01
N VAL A 173 10.58 22.23 4.14
CA VAL A 173 11.20 23.14 5.10
C VAL A 173 10.92 22.71 6.54
N VAL A 174 9.66 22.38 6.87
CA VAL A 174 9.26 21.97 8.23
C VAL A 174 9.89 20.63 8.64
N THR A 175 9.98 19.66 7.72
CA THR A 175 10.46 18.30 8.02
C THR A 175 11.97 18.17 7.89
N ASN A 176 12.57 18.79 6.87
CA ASN A 176 13.96 18.56 6.49
C ASN A 176 14.82 19.83 6.53
N GLY A 177 14.22 21.02 6.70
CA GLY A 177 14.94 22.30 6.61
C GLY A 177 15.68 22.70 7.88
N TYR A 178 15.20 22.27 9.04
CA TYR A 178 15.74 22.63 10.34
C TYR A 178 15.94 21.41 11.23
N GLN A 179 16.98 21.45 12.06
CA GLN A 179 17.24 20.47 13.12
C GLN A 179 17.47 21.19 14.46
N ALA A 180 17.23 20.50 15.57
CA ALA A 180 17.57 21.05 16.88
C ALA A 180 19.10 21.21 17.00
N SER A 181 19.54 22.35 17.53
CA SER A 181 20.94 22.57 17.86
C SER A 181 21.41 21.57 18.92
N HIS A 182 22.73 21.41 19.08
CA HIS A 182 23.31 20.50 20.07
C HIS A 182 22.85 20.81 21.52
N SER A 183 22.43 22.05 21.80
CA SER A 183 21.87 22.45 23.10
C SER A 183 20.34 22.28 23.22
N ASN A 184 19.64 21.91 22.13
CA ASN A 184 18.17 21.92 22.01
C ASN A 184 17.52 23.30 22.28
N GLU A 185 18.29 24.37 22.31
CA GLU A 185 17.80 25.73 22.61
C GLU A 185 17.43 26.54 21.35
N ALA A 186 17.92 26.12 20.18
CA ALA A 186 17.68 26.78 18.90
C ALA A 186 17.49 25.77 17.76
N LEU A 187 16.92 26.23 16.65
CA LEU A 187 16.88 25.49 15.39
C LEU A 187 18.02 25.95 14.48
N GLU A 188 18.75 25.00 13.91
CA GLU A 188 19.81 25.25 12.94
C GLU A 188 19.39 24.75 11.54
N GLN A 189 19.83 25.46 10.50
CA GLN A 189 19.57 25.05 9.12
C GLN A 189 20.33 23.76 8.78
N THR A 190 19.61 22.79 8.22
CA THR A 190 20.20 21.57 7.68
C THR A 190 20.96 21.85 6.38
N GLU A 191 21.76 20.88 5.92
CA GLU A 191 22.41 20.98 4.61
C GLU A 191 21.41 21.07 3.45
N PHE A 192 20.23 20.44 3.58
CA PHE A 192 19.15 20.58 2.60
C PHE A 192 18.75 22.06 2.40
N LEU A 193 18.41 22.77 3.49
CA LEU A 193 17.95 24.16 3.38
C LEU A 193 19.08 25.10 2.93
N LYS A 194 20.31 24.87 3.39
CA LYS A 194 21.49 25.60 2.91
C LYS A 194 21.69 25.43 1.40
N LEU A 195 21.48 24.22 0.86
CA LEU A 195 21.57 23.98 -0.58
C LEU A 195 20.48 24.72 -1.37
N VAL A 196 19.24 24.72 -0.89
CA VAL A 196 18.14 25.48 -1.50
C VAL A 196 18.47 26.98 -1.54
N HIS A 197 18.94 27.57 -0.44
CA HIS A 197 19.34 28.98 -0.41
C HIS A 197 20.52 29.28 -1.37
N ARG A 198 21.53 28.40 -1.42
CA ARG A 198 22.66 28.57 -2.35
C ARG A 198 22.21 28.47 -3.81
N TYR A 199 21.29 27.55 -4.12
CA TYR A 199 20.68 27.44 -5.45
C TYR A 199 19.95 28.74 -5.81
N LEU A 200 19.08 29.26 -4.94
CA LEU A 200 18.34 30.50 -5.21
C LEU A 200 19.27 31.70 -5.45
N SER A 201 20.37 31.80 -4.71
CA SER A 201 21.39 32.81 -4.94
C SER A 201 22.03 32.70 -6.34
N GLN A 202 22.45 31.49 -6.73
CA GLN A 202 22.99 31.23 -8.06
C GLN A 202 21.95 31.47 -9.16
N ALA A 203 20.70 31.08 -8.93
CA ALA A 203 19.61 31.25 -9.88
C ALA A 203 19.29 32.73 -10.12
N ARG A 204 19.33 33.59 -9.09
CA ARG A 204 19.18 35.04 -9.23
C ARG A 204 20.33 35.67 -10.03
N GLU A 205 21.57 35.17 -9.89
CA GLU A 205 22.70 35.59 -10.74
C GLU A 205 22.48 35.19 -12.20
N LEU A 206 22.02 33.96 -12.46
CA LEU A 206 21.70 33.48 -13.81
C LEU A 206 20.53 34.26 -14.44
N GLU A 207 19.50 34.58 -13.66
CA GLU A 207 18.37 35.38 -14.11
C GLU A 207 18.80 36.82 -14.47
N LYS A 208 19.75 37.39 -13.72
CA LYS A 208 20.35 38.69 -14.05
C LYS A 208 21.14 38.62 -15.35
N LEU A 209 21.91 37.54 -15.58
CA LEU A 209 22.64 37.32 -16.83
C LEU A 209 21.69 37.13 -18.02
N ALA A 210 20.53 36.50 -17.81
CA ALA A 210 19.50 36.28 -18.83
C ALA A 210 18.81 37.58 -19.30
N GLY A 211 19.07 38.71 -18.63
CA GLY A 211 18.57 40.03 -19.02
C GLY A 211 17.05 40.17 -18.95
N THR A 212 16.50 41.12 -19.71
CA THR A 212 15.06 41.43 -19.72
C THR A 212 14.24 40.36 -20.43
N GLU A 213 14.82 39.66 -21.41
CA GLU A 213 14.17 38.55 -22.12
C GLU A 213 14.11 37.27 -21.29
N LYS A 214 14.84 37.20 -20.16
CA LYS A 214 14.97 36.01 -19.33
C LYS A 214 15.46 34.77 -20.11
N ILE A 215 16.28 35.00 -21.13
CA ILE A 215 16.92 33.95 -21.93
C ILE A 215 18.43 34.14 -21.82
N ILE A 216 19.14 33.10 -21.40
CA ILE A 216 20.61 33.09 -21.41
C ILE A 216 21.06 32.84 -22.84
N ARG A 217 21.79 33.80 -23.43
CA ARG A 217 22.34 33.71 -24.78
C ARG A 217 23.85 33.89 -24.76
N ILE A 218 24.56 32.87 -25.23
CA ILE A 218 26.01 32.93 -25.48
C ILE A 218 26.20 32.81 -26.99
N GLU A 219 26.48 33.91 -27.68
CA GLU A 219 26.61 33.93 -29.15
C GLU A 219 27.92 33.28 -29.63
N THR A 220 29.03 33.58 -28.94
CA THR A 220 30.37 33.07 -29.24
C THR A 220 31.11 32.68 -27.95
N CYS A 221 32.07 31.75 -28.06
CA CYS A 221 32.79 31.23 -26.90
C CYS A 221 33.77 32.22 -26.25
N ASP A 222 34.15 33.30 -26.93
CA ASP A 222 35.04 34.35 -26.44
C ASP A 222 34.30 35.56 -25.85
N SER A 223 32.97 35.52 -25.80
CA SER A 223 32.15 36.61 -25.28
C SER A 223 32.29 36.81 -23.76
N ALA A 224 32.10 38.05 -23.31
CA ALA A 224 32.09 38.37 -21.87
C ALA A 224 30.97 37.59 -21.12
N ASN A 225 29.82 37.39 -21.77
CA ASN A 225 28.72 36.59 -21.23
C ASN A 225 29.11 35.11 -21.04
N ALA A 226 29.97 34.55 -21.91
CA ALA A 226 30.47 33.19 -21.74
C ALA A 226 31.34 33.08 -20.47
N GLY A 227 32.25 34.03 -20.26
CA GLY A 227 33.07 34.11 -19.04
C GLY A 227 32.23 34.27 -17.77
N GLU A 228 31.23 35.16 -17.81
CA GLU A 228 30.34 35.40 -16.67
C GLU A 228 29.43 34.21 -16.37
N LEU A 229 28.87 33.55 -17.39
CA LEU A 229 28.10 32.31 -17.22
C LEU A 229 28.94 31.25 -16.51
N LEU A 230 30.12 30.96 -17.04
CA LEU A 230 31.04 29.96 -16.49
C LEU A 230 31.41 30.27 -15.03
N ARG A 231 31.66 31.55 -14.70
CA ARG A 231 31.89 31.99 -13.32
C ARG A 231 30.70 31.68 -12.41
N ILE A 232 29.48 32.01 -12.85
CA ILE A 232 28.25 31.78 -12.07
C ILE A 232 28.01 30.29 -11.85
N ILE A 233 28.24 29.45 -12.87
CA ILE A 233 28.05 27.99 -12.79
C ILE A 233 29.23 27.23 -12.15
N GLY A 234 30.34 27.90 -11.86
CA GLY A 234 31.48 27.33 -11.12
C GLY A 234 32.55 26.64 -11.98
N TYR A 235 32.55 26.92 -13.28
CA TYR A 235 33.47 26.36 -14.26
C TYR A 235 34.38 27.45 -14.85
N ARG A 236 35.46 27.02 -15.52
CA ARG A 236 36.22 27.83 -16.47
C ARG A 236 36.53 27.01 -17.71
N MET A 237 36.89 27.69 -18.80
CA MET A 237 37.48 27.00 -19.95
C MET A 237 38.94 26.67 -19.67
N ARG A 238 39.32 25.43 -19.96
CA ARG A 238 40.70 24.98 -20.11
C ARG A 238 40.93 24.70 -21.60
N GLY A 239 41.93 25.36 -22.19
CA GLY A 239 42.12 25.40 -23.65
C GLY A 239 41.62 26.71 -24.28
N GLY A 240 41.90 26.92 -25.57
CA GLY A 240 41.39 28.06 -26.33
C GLY A 240 39.91 27.89 -26.70
N CYS A 241 39.19 29.01 -26.90
CA CYS A 241 37.82 29.02 -27.42
C CYS A 241 37.75 28.25 -28.75
N GLY A 242 36.81 27.31 -28.88
CA GLY A 242 36.69 26.38 -30.02
C GLY A 242 36.96 24.92 -29.65
N SER A 243 37.47 24.12 -30.59
CA SER A 243 37.55 22.65 -30.49
C SER A 243 38.37 22.11 -29.31
N GLU A 244 39.21 22.95 -28.69
CA GLU A 244 40.05 22.59 -27.54
C GLU A 244 39.40 22.88 -26.18
N VAL A 245 38.18 23.43 -26.14
CA VAL A 245 37.48 23.76 -24.88
C VAL A 245 37.18 22.49 -24.08
N VAL A 246 37.62 22.50 -22.82
CA VAL A 246 37.17 21.60 -21.77
C VAL A 246 36.69 22.44 -20.58
N LEU A 247 35.54 22.10 -20.00
CA LEU A 247 35.06 22.78 -18.80
C LEU A 247 35.74 22.19 -17.56
N GLU A 248 36.50 23.02 -16.85
CA GLU A 248 37.18 22.65 -15.62
C GLU A 248 36.47 23.27 -14.42
N THR A 249 36.13 22.44 -13.42
CA THR A 249 35.53 22.89 -12.16
C THR A 249 36.52 23.75 -11.37
N VAL A 250 36.14 24.99 -11.06
CA VAL A 250 36.95 25.93 -10.23
C VAL A 250 36.25 26.35 -8.95
N ASN A 251 34.93 26.15 -8.88
CA ASN A 251 34.16 26.29 -7.65
C ASN A 251 33.26 25.06 -7.49
N ALA A 252 33.70 24.11 -6.66
CA ALA A 252 33.01 22.84 -6.47
C ALA A 252 31.56 23.03 -5.98
N THR A 253 31.30 24.00 -5.10
CA THR A 253 29.95 24.27 -4.58
C THR A 253 29.01 24.75 -5.68
N ARG A 254 29.45 25.68 -6.54
CA ARG A 254 28.64 26.17 -7.68
C ARG A 254 28.47 25.11 -8.78
N ALA A 255 29.52 24.33 -9.05
CA ALA A 255 29.47 23.25 -10.03
C ALA A 255 28.52 22.12 -9.59
N PHE A 256 28.51 21.80 -8.29
CA PHE A 256 27.55 20.87 -7.70
C PHE A 256 26.11 21.34 -7.94
N LEU A 257 25.78 22.58 -7.59
CA LEU A 257 24.44 23.15 -7.80
C LEU A 257 24.03 23.17 -9.27
N THR A 258 24.95 23.52 -10.16
CA THR A 258 24.73 23.52 -11.62
C THR A 258 24.33 22.13 -12.12
N THR A 259 25.10 21.11 -11.72
CA THR A 259 24.86 19.72 -12.13
C THR A 259 23.55 19.20 -11.53
N ASP A 260 23.33 19.43 -10.23
CA ASP A 260 22.21 18.83 -9.50
C ASP A 260 20.86 19.48 -9.85
N SER A 261 20.85 20.80 -10.11
CA SER A 261 19.68 21.52 -10.61
C SER A 261 19.33 21.20 -12.08
N GLY A 262 20.16 20.39 -12.75
CA GLY A 262 19.92 19.95 -14.12
C GLY A 262 20.18 21.01 -15.18
N PHE A 263 21.07 21.98 -14.92
CA PHE A 263 21.53 22.92 -15.95
C PHE A 263 22.17 22.14 -17.13
N PRO A 264 21.92 22.50 -18.40
CA PRO A 264 22.36 21.73 -19.56
C PRO A 264 23.85 21.94 -19.88
N LEU A 265 24.72 21.48 -18.97
CA LEU A 265 26.18 21.68 -19.05
C LEU A 265 26.79 21.03 -20.30
N ALA A 266 26.32 19.84 -20.68
CA ALA A 266 26.81 19.14 -21.86
C ALA A 266 26.49 19.89 -23.16
N GLU A 267 25.30 20.49 -23.25
CA GLU A 267 24.90 21.32 -24.39
C GLU A 267 25.72 22.61 -24.44
N LEU A 268 25.97 23.25 -23.29
CA LEU A 268 26.84 24.42 -23.21
C LEU A 268 28.27 24.08 -23.64
N GLU A 269 28.87 23.00 -23.14
CA GLU A 269 30.22 22.58 -23.53
C GLU A 269 30.31 22.31 -25.04
N GLN A 270 29.30 21.63 -25.60
CA GLN A 270 29.23 21.35 -27.03
C GLN A 270 29.09 22.64 -27.87
N ALA A 271 28.28 23.59 -27.41
CA ALA A 271 28.11 24.89 -28.06
C ALA A 271 29.43 25.69 -28.04
N LEU A 272 30.13 25.72 -26.90
CA LEU A 272 31.44 26.38 -26.78
C LEU A 272 32.52 25.70 -27.66
N ARG A 273 32.54 24.36 -27.72
CA ARG A 273 33.47 23.60 -28.57
C ARG A 273 33.27 23.86 -30.06
N THR A 274 32.02 23.98 -30.48
CA THR A 274 31.64 24.20 -31.88
C THR A 274 31.53 25.68 -32.25
N ASN A 275 31.76 26.57 -31.27
CA ASN A 275 31.53 28.02 -31.36
C ASN A 275 30.16 28.37 -31.97
N ARG A 276 29.12 27.65 -31.53
CA ARG A 276 27.72 27.88 -31.91
C ARG A 276 26.98 28.57 -30.78
N PRO A 277 25.91 29.33 -31.08
CA PRO A 277 25.11 29.96 -30.05
C PRO A 277 24.52 28.93 -29.08
N PHE A 278 24.67 29.19 -27.78
CA PHE A 278 23.93 28.51 -26.72
C PHE A 278 22.76 29.40 -26.29
N VAL A 279 21.55 28.85 -26.33
CA VAL A 279 20.32 29.55 -25.94
C VAL A 279 19.60 28.69 -24.91
N TYR A 280 19.33 29.25 -23.75
CA TYR A 280 18.64 28.55 -22.68
C TYR A 280 17.56 29.44 -22.07
N ASP A 281 16.33 28.93 -22.06
CA ASP A 281 15.20 29.59 -21.41
C ASP A 281 15.39 29.58 -19.90
N TYR A 282 15.43 30.77 -19.30
CA TYR A 282 15.61 30.97 -17.87
C TYR A 282 14.50 31.83 -17.26
N HIS A 283 13.29 31.78 -17.84
CA HIS A 283 12.14 32.47 -17.26
C HIS A 283 11.90 32.02 -15.81
N PRO A 284 11.62 32.96 -14.89
CA PRO A 284 11.21 32.59 -13.55
C PRO A 284 9.88 31.85 -13.62
N ALA A 285 9.71 30.88 -12.75
CA ALA A 285 8.51 30.09 -12.69
C ALA A 285 7.46 30.75 -11.80
N ALA A 286 6.26 30.95 -12.34
CA ALA A 286 5.12 31.47 -11.60
C ALA A 286 4.45 30.36 -10.79
N VAL A 287 4.36 30.53 -9.46
CA VAL A 287 3.72 29.57 -8.56
C VAL A 287 2.52 30.19 -7.86
N PRO A 288 1.33 29.57 -7.90
CA PRO A 288 0.16 30.03 -7.16
C PRO A 288 0.44 30.19 -5.67
N ILE A 289 -0.02 31.28 -5.07
CA ILE A 289 0.06 31.53 -3.64
C ILE A 289 -1.33 31.69 -3.02
N LEU A 290 -1.59 30.95 -1.95
CA LEU A 290 -2.82 31.06 -1.16
C LEU A 290 -2.91 32.46 -0.51
N TYR A 291 -3.97 33.22 -0.77
CA TYR A 291 -4.23 34.57 -0.17
C TYR A 291 -3.23 35.68 -0.51
N GLY A 292 -2.31 35.47 -1.46
CA GLY A 292 -1.32 36.48 -1.83
C GLY A 292 -0.16 36.64 -0.84
N ALA A 293 0.98 37.16 -1.31
CA ALA A 293 2.17 37.32 -0.48
C ALA A 293 1.94 38.25 0.72
N ASP A 294 1.11 39.30 0.53
CA ASP A 294 0.81 40.29 1.55
C ASP A 294 0.13 39.74 2.81
N TYR A 295 -0.60 38.64 2.69
CA TYR A 295 -1.24 38.02 3.86
C TYR A 295 -0.22 37.36 4.79
N TRP A 296 0.87 36.83 4.23
CA TRP A 296 1.86 36.03 4.95
C TRP A 296 3.01 36.84 5.54
N LEU A 297 3.38 37.94 4.89
CA LEU A 297 4.51 38.77 5.28
C LEU A 297 4.13 39.78 6.36
N SER A 298 5.02 39.97 7.34
CA SER A 298 4.92 41.08 8.29
C SER A 298 5.22 42.42 7.61
N ALA A 299 4.83 43.54 8.25
CA ALA A 299 5.07 44.88 7.71
C ALA A 299 6.55 45.14 7.36
N LYS A 300 7.48 44.66 8.21
CA LYS A 300 8.93 44.78 7.98
C LYS A 300 9.40 43.97 6.76
N GLU A 301 8.86 42.77 6.57
CA GLU A 301 9.25 41.88 5.46
C GLU A 301 8.73 42.42 4.12
N LYS A 302 7.54 43.02 4.12
CA LYS A 302 6.98 43.68 2.92
C LYS A 302 7.86 44.82 2.40
N GLU A 303 8.57 45.51 3.29
CA GLU A 303 9.44 46.63 2.93
C GLU A 303 10.83 46.18 2.44
N THR A 304 11.28 44.96 2.78
CA THR A 304 12.69 44.58 2.67
C THR A 304 12.99 43.22 2.03
N GLY A 305 12.00 42.34 1.83
CA GLY A 305 12.24 40.92 1.51
C GLY A 305 11.48 40.37 0.31
N ASP A 306 12.11 39.40 -0.37
CA ASP A 306 11.45 38.47 -1.28
C ASP A 306 10.61 37.47 -0.46
N PHE A 307 9.36 37.21 -0.87
CA PHE A 307 8.46 36.28 -0.17
C PHE A 307 9.14 34.93 0.07
N LEU A 308 9.85 34.42 -0.93
CA LEU A 308 10.48 33.11 -0.88
C LEU A 308 11.56 33.04 0.22
N ASP A 309 12.35 34.10 0.40
CA ASP A 309 13.39 34.15 1.44
C ASP A 309 12.77 34.18 2.86
N SER A 310 11.72 34.99 3.06
CA SER A 310 10.94 35.00 4.31
C SER A 310 10.28 33.65 4.59
N PHE A 311 9.73 33.02 3.56
CA PHE A 311 9.05 31.73 3.67
C PHE A 311 10.01 30.62 4.10
N LEU A 312 11.17 30.52 3.42
CA LEU A 312 12.21 29.54 3.74
C LEU A 312 12.88 29.80 5.10
N GLY A 313 12.96 31.06 5.51
CA GLY A 313 13.60 31.48 6.77
C GLY A 313 12.76 31.26 8.03
N ASP A 314 11.45 30.99 7.90
CA ASP A 314 10.53 30.85 9.02
C ASP A 314 9.74 29.52 8.96
N PRO A 315 10.17 28.49 9.70
CA PRO A 315 9.47 27.19 9.72
C PRO A 315 8.07 27.29 10.33
N SER A 316 7.79 28.26 11.20
CA SER A 316 6.44 28.44 11.76
C SER A 316 5.48 29.04 10.74
N LEU A 317 5.97 29.93 9.86
CA LEU A 317 5.20 30.44 8.72
C LEU A 317 4.91 29.33 7.71
N CYS A 318 5.93 28.54 7.33
CA CYS A 318 5.74 27.36 6.49
C CYS A 318 4.68 26.41 7.08
N ARG A 319 4.74 26.15 8.39
CA ARG A 319 3.78 25.26 9.06
C ARG A 319 2.36 25.82 9.08
N LEU A 320 2.20 27.13 9.24
CA LEU A 320 0.88 27.76 9.13
C LEU A 320 0.32 27.64 7.70
N TYR A 321 1.17 27.89 6.70
CA TYR A 321 0.79 27.76 5.29
C TYR A 321 0.28 26.35 4.97
N LEU A 322 0.97 25.30 5.48
CA LEU A 322 0.52 23.91 5.39
C LEU A 322 -0.84 23.68 6.06
N GLY A 323 -1.04 24.18 7.28
CA GLY A 323 -2.32 24.04 7.98
C GLY A 323 -3.46 24.69 7.21
N MET A 324 -3.23 25.88 6.64
CA MET A 324 -4.24 26.60 5.87
C MET A 324 -4.50 25.97 4.49
N SER A 325 -3.52 25.33 3.86
CA SER A 325 -3.68 24.68 2.55
C SER A 325 -4.43 23.34 2.64
N LYS A 326 -4.39 22.67 3.79
CA LYS A 326 -5.11 21.40 4.04
C LYS A 326 -6.62 21.58 4.25
N LEU A 327 -7.05 22.77 4.67
CA LEU A 327 -8.46 23.12 4.88
C LEU A 327 -9.20 23.28 3.55
N ASP A 328 -10.50 23.01 3.56
CA ASP A 328 -11.34 23.45 2.44
C ASP A 328 -11.38 24.99 2.41
N ARG A 329 -11.45 25.58 1.22
CA ARG A 329 -11.31 27.05 1.05
C ARG A 329 -12.33 27.85 1.85
N GLN A 330 -13.57 27.35 2.01
CA GLN A 330 -14.60 28.05 2.77
C GLN A 330 -14.21 28.13 4.25
N THR A 331 -13.85 26.99 4.83
CA THR A 331 -13.38 26.91 6.22
C THR A 331 -12.13 27.77 6.43
N ALA A 332 -11.17 27.70 5.51
CA ALA A 332 -9.94 28.49 5.58
C ALA A 332 -10.19 30.00 5.52
N ASP A 333 -11.11 30.45 4.65
CA ASP A 333 -11.50 31.86 4.57
C ASP A 333 -12.22 32.36 5.82
N GLU A 334 -13.09 31.55 6.43
CA GLU A 334 -13.76 31.91 7.69
C GLU A 334 -12.76 32.05 8.84
N LEU A 335 -11.81 31.12 8.98
CA LEU A 335 -10.75 31.22 9.99
C LEU A 335 -9.85 32.44 9.74
N ARG A 336 -9.46 32.67 8.48
CA ARG A 336 -8.63 33.82 8.07
C ARG A 336 -9.27 35.16 8.42
N LYS A 337 -10.58 35.30 8.17
CA LYS A 337 -11.32 36.55 8.41
C LYS A 337 -11.56 36.79 9.90
N ALA A 338 -11.80 35.74 10.66
CA ALA A 338 -12.19 35.84 12.07
C ALA A 338 -11.00 35.84 13.04
N ILE A 339 -9.86 35.26 12.68
CA ILE A 339 -8.72 35.03 13.57
C ILE A 339 -7.47 35.73 13.04
N ALA A 340 -6.80 36.49 13.91
CA ALA A 340 -5.54 37.14 13.55
C ALA A 340 -4.47 36.12 13.14
N VAL A 341 -3.72 36.40 12.06
CA VAL A 341 -2.68 35.50 11.53
C VAL A 341 -1.64 35.10 12.57
N GLN A 342 -1.26 36.01 13.48
CA GLN A 342 -0.31 35.72 14.57
C GLN A 342 -0.86 34.70 15.58
N ARG A 343 -2.18 34.73 15.82
CA ARG A 343 -2.86 33.76 16.68
C ARG A 343 -2.94 32.39 16.01
N LEU A 344 -3.24 32.34 14.71
CA LEU A 344 -3.18 31.09 13.94
C LEU A 344 -1.75 30.53 13.89
N LYS A 345 -0.74 31.40 13.70
CA LYS A 345 0.67 31.01 13.67
C LYS A 345 1.12 30.38 14.99
N ALA A 346 0.68 30.91 16.13
CA ALA A 346 1.00 30.35 17.46
C ALA A 346 0.52 28.89 17.61
N TYR A 347 -0.58 28.52 16.96
CA TYR A 347 -1.15 27.16 16.97
C TYR A 347 -1.02 26.44 15.62
N ALA A 348 -0.12 26.88 14.75
CA ALA A 348 0.04 26.36 13.40
C ALA A 348 0.35 24.85 13.40
N HIS A 349 1.10 24.37 14.38
CA HIS A 349 1.44 22.97 14.53
C HIS A 349 0.19 22.08 14.78
N VAL A 350 -0.75 22.55 15.60
CA VAL A 350 -2.03 21.85 15.85
C VAL A 350 -2.91 21.88 14.61
N LEU A 351 -2.97 23.03 13.92
CA LEU A 351 -3.76 23.21 12.70
C LEU A 351 -3.22 22.36 11.54
N ASP A 352 -1.91 22.32 11.34
CA ASP A 352 -1.23 21.49 10.33
C ASP A 352 -1.54 20.00 10.50
N PHE A 353 -1.60 19.51 11.74
CA PHE A 353 -1.93 18.12 12.01
C PHE A 353 -3.45 17.89 11.94
N PHE A 354 -4.25 18.54 12.76
CA PHE A 354 -5.67 18.15 12.93
C PHE A 354 -6.64 18.97 12.06
N GLY A 355 -6.20 20.11 11.53
CA GLY A 355 -7.07 21.05 10.82
C GLY A 355 -7.67 20.53 9.53
N GLY A 356 -7.02 19.57 8.84
CA GLY A 356 -7.53 19.02 7.57
C GLY A 356 -8.92 18.38 7.65
N MET A 357 -9.44 18.13 8.85
CA MET A 357 -10.78 17.59 9.10
C MET A 357 -11.81 18.65 9.54
N PHE A 358 -11.39 19.91 9.71
CA PHE A 358 -12.30 20.97 10.15
C PHE A 358 -13.20 21.41 9.00
N GLU A 359 -14.48 21.60 9.32
CA GLU A 359 -15.47 22.11 8.39
C GLU A 359 -16.30 23.19 9.06
N ILE A 360 -16.41 24.34 8.41
CA ILE A 360 -17.40 25.36 8.75
C ILE A 360 -18.42 25.46 7.62
N ARG A 361 -19.70 25.32 7.97
CA ARG A 361 -20.83 25.39 7.05
C ARG A 361 -21.86 26.36 7.61
N ASN A 362 -22.22 27.36 6.83
CA ASN A 362 -23.15 28.42 7.24
C ASN A 362 -22.72 29.08 8.57
N GLY A 363 -21.42 29.30 8.77
CA GLY A 363 -20.85 29.85 10.01
C GLY A 363 -20.77 28.88 11.19
N LYS A 364 -21.22 27.62 11.05
CA LYS A 364 -21.22 26.60 12.11
C LYS A 364 -20.14 25.55 11.89
N ALA A 365 -19.43 25.16 12.95
CA ALA A 365 -18.51 24.03 12.92
C ALA A 365 -19.28 22.70 12.84
N VAL A 366 -18.85 21.81 11.95
CA VAL A 366 -19.36 20.43 11.88
C VAL A 366 -18.66 19.60 12.96
N ALA A 367 -19.36 19.26 14.03
CA ALA A 367 -18.81 18.53 15.18
C ALA A 367 -19.21 17.03 15.20
N PRO A 368 -18.34 16.12 15.68
CA PRO A 368 -18.67 14.71 15.86
C PRO A 368 -19.91 14.50 16.76
N GLY A 369 -20.82 13.63 16.35
CA GLY A 369 -22.05 13.32 17.10
C GLY A 369 -23.24 14.25 16.78
N GLY A 370 -23.04 15.26 15.94
CA GLY A 370 -24.10 16.17 15.49
C GLY A 370 -24.75 16.95 16.63
N ALA A 371 -26.04 17.28 16.48
CA ALA A 371 -26.77 18.10 17.44
C ALA A 371 -26.74 17.56 18.90
N ARG A 372 -26.69 16.23 19.08
CA ARG A 372 -26.67 15.58 20.40
C ARG A 372 -25.46 15.99 21.25
N THR A 373 -24.32 16.31 20.62
CA THR A 373 -23.06 16.57 21.31
C THR A 373 -22.73 18.06 21.40
N GLU A 374 -23.51 18.95 20.80
CA GLU A 374 -23.22 20.39 20.76
C GLU A 374 -22.98 21.01 22.13
N ALA A 375 -23.83 20.67 23.12
CA ALA A 375 -23.68 21.15 24.50
C ALA A 375 -22.36 20.67 25.13
N MET A 376 -21.99 19.40 24.89
CA MET A 376 -20.75 18.84 25.42
C MET A 376 -19.52 19.42 24.73
N TRP A 377 -19.55 19.63 23.42
CA TRP A 377 -18.48 20.32 22.70
C TRP A 377 -18.33 21.76 23.16
N THR A 378 -19.45 22.45 23.44
CA THR A 378 -19.42 23.79 24.04
C THR A 378 -18.72 23.79 25.39
N GLU A 379 -19.01 22.80 26.25
CA GLU A 379 -18.37 22.64 27.55
C GLU A 379 -16.86 22.38 27.44
N LEU A 380 -16.45 21.43 26.60
CA LEU A 380 -15.04 21.04 26.46
C LEU A 380 -14.20 22.16 25.82
N THR A 381 -14.70 22.74 24.73
CA THR A 381 -13.99 23.74 23.93
C THR A 381 -14.07 25.13 24.58
N GLY A 382 -15.19 25.48 25.21
CA GLY A 382 -15.46 26.81 25.75
C GLY A 382 -16.06 27.79 24.72
N ALA A 383 -16.49 27.29 23.57
CA ALA A 383 -17.22 28.02 22.54
C ALA A 383 -18.19 27.06 21.85
N PRO A 384 -19.39 27.50 21.43
CA PRO A 384 -20.37 26.61 20.80
C PRO A 384 -20.03 26.33 19.33
N PRO A 385 -20.34 25.13 18.79
CA PRO A 385 -20.18 24.82 17.37
C PRO A 385 -20.92 25.80 16.45
N ASP A 386 -21.99 26.43 16.90
CA ASP A 386 -22.72 27.48 16.17
C ASP A 386 -21.86 28.72 15.83
N GLN A 387 -20.73 28.91 16.51
CA GLN A 387 -19.75 29.98 16.22
C GLN A 387 -18.48 29.35 15.64
N GLY A 388 -18.53 28.84 14.42
CA GLY A 388 -17.54 27.91 13.88
C GLY A 388 -16.08 28.37 13.97
N ALA A 389 -15.79 29.63 13.58
CA ALA A 389 -14.43 30.15 13.67
C ALA A 389 -13.94 30.30 15.12
N ALA A 390 -14.79 30.78 16.03
CA ALA A 390 -14.46 30.91 17.45
C ALA A 390 -14.31 29.53 18.11
N PHE A 391 -15.13 28.56 17.71
CA PHE A 391 -15.03 27.16 18.12
C PHE A 391 -13.65 26.59 17.79
N PHE A 392 -13.23 26.66 16.52
CA PHE A 392 -11.95 26.10 16.09
C PHE A 392 -10.75 26.85 16.67
N ASP A 393 -10.82 28.18 16.83
CA ASP A 393 -9.79 28.96 17.54
C ASP A 393 -9.56 28.45 18.97
N LYS A 394 -10.64 28.17 19.70
CA LYS A 394 -10.57 27.63 21.06
C LYS A 394 -10.13 26.17 21.06
N LEU A 395 -10.60 25.37 20.10
CA LEU A 395 -10.28 23.93 19.97
C LEU A 395 -8.77 23.72 19.79
N ILE A 396 -8.14 24.44 18.87
CA ILE A 396 -6.69 24.28 18.60
C ILE A 396 -5.82 24.77 19.75
N ALA A 397 -6.29 25.77 20.52
CA ALA A 397 -5.57 26.32 21.66
C ALA A 397 -5.75 25.48 22.95
N LYS A 398 -6.74 24.59 22.98
CA LYS A 398 -7.11 23.87 24.20
C LYS A 398 -6.13 22.75 24.52
N ASP A 399 -5.69 22.72 25.78
CA ASP A 399 -4.90 21.62 26.35
C ASP A 399 -3.72 21.20 25.45
N ASP A 400 -2.97 22.17 24.91
CA ASP A 400 -1.81 21.96 24.01
C ASP A 400 -2.15 21.15 22.73
N GLY A 401 -3.41 21.17 22.28
CA GLY A 401 -3.87 20.47 21.08
C GLY A 401 -4.45 19.06 21.33
N TRP A 402 -4.53 18.59 22.58
CA TRP A 402 -5.14 17.29 22.89
C TRP A 402 -6.63 17.23 22.52
N LEU A 403 -7.38 18.32 22.69
CA LEU A 403 -8.79 18.35 22.30
C LEU A 403 -8.97 18.26 20.77
N ALA A 404 -8.12 18.96 20.00
CA ALA A 404 -8.13 18.89 18.55
C ALA A 404 -7.79 17.47 18.03
N SER A 405 -6.85 16.79 18.69
CA SER A 405 -6.51 15.40 18.39
C SER A 405 -7.70 14.45 18.63
N PHE A 406 -8.40 14.60 19.76
CA PHE A 406 -9.60 13.79 20.07
C PHE A 406 -10.75 14.07 19.09
N PHE A 407 -10.96 15.34 18.73
CA PHE A 407 -11.93 15.76 17.73
C PHE A 407 -11.65 15.13 16.34
N ASP A 408 -10.39 15.14 15.89
CA ASP A 408 -9.96 14.50 14.62
C ASP A 408 -10.23 12.98 14.64
N ALA A 409 -9.90 12.28 15.73
CA ALA A 409 -10.14 10.84 15.83
C ALA A 409 -11.65 10.49 15.76
N LEU A 410 -12.51 11.26 16.41
CA LEU A 410 -13.96 11.03 16.38
C LEU A 410 -14.62 11.38 15.04
N LEU A 411 -14.07 12.32 14.27
CA LEU A 411 -14.59 12.65 12.93
C LEU A 411 -14.33 11.55 11.88
N ARG A 412 -13.27 10.75 12.08
CA ARG A 412 -12.83 9.73 11.11
C ARG A 412 -13.62 8.42 11.18
N ILE A 413 -14.29 8.17 12.29
CA ILE A 413 -15.02 6.93 12.54
C ILE A 413 -16.51 7.06 12.24
N ASN A 414 -17.14 5.92 11.96
CA ASN A 414 -18.56 5.80 11.62
C ASN A 414 -19.20 4.60 12.36
N GLY A 415 -20.52 4.48 12.28
CA GLY A 415 -21.25 3.33 12.83
C GLY A 415 -21.34 3.28 14.37
N PRO A 416 -21.52 2.08 14.96
CA PRO A 416 -21.78 1.90 16.40
C PRO A 416 -20.68 2.47 17.31
N VAL A 417 -19.42 2.39 16.89
CA VAL A 417 -18.28 2.93 17.65
C VAL A 417 -18.36 4.45 17.77
N LYS A 418 -18.73 5.14 16.68
CA LYS A 418 -18.97 6.58 16.70
C LYS A 418 -20.09 6.91 17.68
N ALA A 419 -21.20 6.18 17.64
CA ALA A 419 -22.32 6.40 18.55
C ALA A 419 -21.94 6.19 20.03
N TYR A 420 -21.10 5.19 20.32
CA TYR A 420 -20.57 4.92 21.66
C TYR A 420 -19.64 6.03 22.16
N LEU A 421 -18.66 6.44 21.34
CA LEU A 421 -17.66 7.45 21.72
C LEU A 421 -18.17 8.89 21.70
N THR A 422 -19.29 9.15 21.02
CA THR A 422 -19.96 10.45 20.98
C THR A 422 -21.17 10.53 21.93
N ASP A 423 -21.35 9.55 22.83
CA ASP A 423 -22.22 9.77 23.98
C ASP A 423 -21.65 10.90 24.86
N PRO A 424 -22.42 11.95 25.21
CA PRO A 424 -21.88 13.10 25.94
C PRO A 424 -21.15 12.76 27.25
N VAL A 425 -21.67 11.79 28.02
CA VAL A 425 -21.06 11.41 29.31
C VAL A 425 -19.74 10.69 29.07
N ARG A 426 -19.72 9.73 28.15
CA ARG A 426 -18.50 9.00 27.78
C ARG A 426 -17.47 9.88 27.10
N MET A 427 -17.90 10.79 26.23
CA MET A 427 -17.03 11.73 25.53
C MET A 427 -16.25 12.59 26.51
N LYS A 428 -16.93 13.13 27.53
CA LYS A 428 -16.28 13.87 28.63
C LYS A 428 -15.32 12.98 29.43
N ARG A 429 -15.78 11.77 29.79
CA ARG A 429 -15.00 10.79 30.56
C ARG A 429 -13.67 10.46 29.87
N PHE A 430 -13.73 10.01 28.61
CA PHE A 430 -12.55 9.60 27.84
C PHE A 430 -11.65 10.78 27.51
N TYR A 431 -12.20 11.95 27.20
CA TYR A 431 -11.37 13.14 26.99
C TYR A 431 -10.61 13.55 28.27
N MET A 432 -11.24 13.49 29.44
CA MET A 432 -10.55 13.78 30.71
C MET A 432 -9.42 12.80 31.00
N ALA A 433 -9.57 11.53 30.61
CA ALA A 433 -8.49 10.54 30.70
C ALA A 433 -7.29 10.92 29.79
N ILE A 434 -7.55 11.30 28.54
CA ILE A 434 -6.52 11.77 27.59
C ILE A 434 -5.84 13.04 28.13
N ARG A 435 -6.64 14.02 28.54
CA ARG A 435 -6.15 15.33 29.04
C ARG A 435 -5.21 15.17 30.22
N GLY A 436 -5.51 14.24 31.12
CA GLY A 436 -4.76 14.01 32.36
C GLY A 436 -4.51 15.30 33.16
N ARG A 437 -3.38 15.37 33.88
CA ARG A 437 -3.01 16.57 34.68
C ARG A 437 -2.03 17.52 34.00
N VAL A 438 -1.17 16.97 33.14
CA VAL A 438 -0.15 17.72 32.41
C VAL A 438 -0.56 17.64 30.94
N THR A 439 -0.57 18.72 30.21
CA THR A 439 -0.99 18.70 28.79
C THR A 439 0.19 18.84 27.83
N SER A 440 1.35 19.28 28.33
CA SER A 440 2.58 19.44 27.54
C SER A 440 3.57 18.28 27.75
N PRO A 441 4.28 17.82 26.70
CA PRO A 441 4.13 18.24 25.31
C PRO A 441 2.81 17.79 24.69
N GLY A 442 2.20 18.65 23.88
CA GLY A 442 1.00 18.36 23.10
C GLY A 442 1.25 17.38 21.94
N PRO A 443 0.18 16.80 21.36
CA PRO A 443 0.29 15.74 20.34
C PRO A 443 0.78 16.23 18.97
N ALA A 444 0.90 17.55 18.80
CA ALA A 444 1.40 18.19 17.58
C ALA A 444 2.82 18.78 17.70
N ARG A 445 3.47 18.61 18.86
CA ARG A 445 4.84 19.08 19.06
C ARG A 445 5.89 18.33 18.23
N PRO A 446 5.84 16.99 18.08
CA PRO A 446 6.82 16.28 17.24
C PRO A 446 6.64 16.59 15.75
N VAL A 447 7.63 16.18 14.94
CA VAL A 447 7.57 16.30 13.46
C VAL A 447 6.47 15.42 12.87
N PHE A 448 6.13 14.31 13.54
CA PHE A 448 5.02 13.43 13.21
C PHE A 448 3.94 13.46 14.31
N ARG A 449 2.69 13.14 13.94
CA ARG A 449 1.58 13.08 14.90
C ARG A 449 1.79 11.96 15.91
N SER A 450 1.73 12.26 17.20
CA SER A 450 1.88 11.25 18.27
C SER A 450 0.55 10.65 18.75
N ASN A 451 -0.50 10.65 17.91
CA ASN A 451 -1.84 10.18 18.26
C ASN A 451 -2.21 8.81 17.65
N ALA A 452 -1.21 8.06 17.16
CA ALA A 452 -1.42 6.80 16.46
C ALA A 452 -2.27 5.80 17.27
N ASP A 453 -1.93 5.62 18.55
CA ASP A 453 -2.65 4.77 19.49
C ASP A 453 -4.14 5.12 19.62
N MET A 454 -4.46 6.41 19.69
CA MET A 454 -5.85 6.86 19.77
C MET A 454 -6.60 6.59 18.48
N MET A 455 -5.95 6.81 17.32
CA MET A 455 -6.55 6.48 16.04
C MET A 455 -6.79 4.97 15.89
N LEU A 456 -5.82 4.16 16.28
CA LEU A 456 -5.94 2.70 16.30
C LEU A 456 -7.07 2.22 17.21
N LEU A 457 -7.11 2.73 18.46
CA LEU A 457 -8.17 2.40 19.42
C LEU A 457 -9.55 2.75 18.88
N THR A 458 -9.75 4.00 18.46
CA THR A 458 -11.06 4.48 17.98
C THR A 458 -11.52 3.75 16.72
N THR A 459 -10.60 3.35 15.86
CA THR A 459 -10.89 2.65 14.60
C THR A 459 -11.18 1.17 14.79
N ARG A 460 -10.49 0.51 15.73
CA ARG A 460 -10.55 -0.95 15.91
C ARG A 460 -11.42 -1.42 17.06
N LEU A 461 -11.83 -0.51 17.95
CA LEU A 461 -12.77 -0.81 19.04
C LEU A 461 -14.03 -1.48 18.49
N ARG A 462 -14.48 -2.53 19.18
CA ARG A 462 -15.71 -3.25 18.84
C ARG A 462 -16.77 -2.93 19.86
N VAL A 463 -17.99 -2.73 19.37
CA VAL A 463 -19.18 -2.52 20.17
C VAL A 463 -20.17 -3.63 19.84
N ASP A 464 -20.78 -4.23 20.84
CA ASP A 464 -21.78 -5.28 20.69
C ASP A 464 -23.14 -4.72 20.22
N ALA A 465 -24.11 -5.60 20.03
CA ALA A 465 -25.46 -5.19 19.61
C ALA A 465 -26.18 -4.30 20.64
N ASN A 466 -25.75 -4.30 21.91
CA ASN A 466 -26.32 -3.50 22.99
C ASN A 466 -25.64 -2.12 23.13
N GLY A 467 -24.61 -1.83 22.34
CA GLY A 467 -23.90 -0.57 22.42
C GLY A 467 -22.77 -0.54 23.46
N TYR A 468 -22.34 -1.69 23.99
CA TYR A 468 -21.23 -1.79 24.94
C TYR A 468 -19.94 -2.28 24.26
N PRO A 469 -18.76 -1.82 24.73
CA PRO A 469 -17.50 -2.27 24.15
C PRO A 469 -17.25 -3.74 24.49
N ILE A 470 -16.77 -4.51 23.53
CA ILE A 470 -16.38 -5.90 23.74
C ILE A 470 -15.00 -5.91 24.40
N ILE A 471 -14.91 -6.49 25.59
CA ILE A 471 -13.67 -6.62 26.37
C ILE A 471 -13.13 -8.04 26.18
N PRO A 472 -11.92 -8.23 25.60
CA PRO A 472 -11.34 -9.57 25.42
C PRO A 472 -11.21 -10.31 26.74
N GLY A 473 -11.64 -11.58 26.77
CA GLY A 473 -11.77 -12.37 27.99
C GLY A 473 -12.91 -11.83 28.86
N ASN A 474 -12.56 -11.09 29.91
CA ASN A 474 -13.53 -10.41 30.77
C ASN A 474 -12.85 -9.26 31.53
N LEU A 475 -13.63 -8.53 32.33
CA LEU A 475 -13.12 -7.40 33.12
C LEU A 475 -12.05 -7.79 34.15
N GLU A 476 -12.09 -9.01 34.68
CA GLU A 476 -11.15 -9.49 35.70
C GLU A 476 -9.73 -9.65 35.15
N VAL A 477 -9.59 -10.18 33.92
CA VAL A 477 -8.30 -10.27 33.22
C VAL A 477 -7.61 -8.90 33.15
N TRP A 478 -8.37 -7.85 32.79
CA TRP A 478 -7.84 -6.49 32.69
C TRP A 478 -7.52 -5.88 34.05
N ARG A 479 -8.31 -6.16 35.10
CA ARG A 479 -7.96 -5.74 36.46
C ARG A 479 -6.63 -6.38 36.88
N ASN A 480 -6.49 -7.69 36.69
CA ASN A 480 -5.28 -8.43 37.06
C ASN A 480 -4.06 -7.89 36.34
N LEU A 481 -4.13 -7.71 35.01
CA LEU A 481 -3.04 -7.15 34.20
C LEU A 481 -2.52 -5.83 34.78
N PHE A 482 -3.42 -4.92 35.15
CA PHE A 482 -3.06 -3.61 35.70
C PHE A 482 -2.69 -3.62 37.19
N ILE A 483 -2.97 -4.70 37.93
CA ILE A 483 -2.63 -4.84 39.36
C ILE A 483 -1.30 -5.57 39.54
N THR A 484 -1.05 -6.63 38.77
CA THR A 484 0.09 -7.55 38.98
C THR A 484 1.34 -7.14 38.22
N HIS A 485 1.21 -6.40 37.11
CA HIS A 485 2.33 -5.87 36.31
C HIS A 485 3.37 -6.92 35.88
N PRO A 486 2.99 -7.90 35.04
CA PRO A 486 3.89 -9.02 34.71
C PRO A 486 5.25 -8.59 34.12
N HIS A 487 5.31 -7.45 33.42
CA HIS A 487 6.54 -6.91 32.82
C HIS A 487 6.99 -5.57 33.39
N GLY A 488 6.53 -5.23 34.61
CA GLY A 488 6.86 -3.97 35.27
C GLY A 488 5.71 -2.96 35.29
N LYS A 489 5.82 -1.98 36.18
CA LYS A 489 4.70 -1.07 36.52
C LYS A 489 4.31 -0.17 35.34
N TYR A 490 3.11 -0.34 34.79
CA TYR A 490 2.57 0.53 33.73
C TYR A 490 2.34 1.99 34.20
N ASP A 491 1.47 2.15 35.20
CA ASP A 491 1.10 3.42 35.80
C ASP A 491 0.56 3.21 37.21
N GLY A 492 1.15 3.87 38.21
CA GLY A 492 0.73 3.70 39.60
C GLY A 492 -0.68 4.21 39.90
N LYS A 493 -1.23 5.14 39.10
CA LYS A 493 -2.63 5.58 39.25
C LYS A 493 -3.59 4.58 38.63
N LEU A 494 -3.30 4.09 37.43
CA LEU A 494 -4.14 3.07 36.79
C LEU A 494 -4.14 1.78 37.62
N THR A 495 -3.02 1.42 38.22
CA THR A 495 -2.94 0.30 39.18
C THR A 495 -3.94 0.45 40.32
N LYS A 496 -3.98 1.65 40.94
CA LYS A 496 -4.93 1.92 42.03
C LYS A 496 -6.37 1.92 41.54
N ALA A 497 -6.62 2.51 40.37
CA ALA A 497 -7.94 2.56 39.76
C ALA A 497 -8.46 1.15 39.40
N ALA A 498 -7.59 0.26 38.92
CA ALA A 498 -7.94 -1.10 38.48
C ALA A 498 -8.62 -1.93 39.57
N SER A 499 -8.24 -1.73 40.84
CA SER A 499 -8.91 -2.38 41.98
C SER A 499 -10.41 -2.03 42.10
N GLY A 500 -10.84 -0.91 41.54
CA GLY A 500 -12.21 -0.40 41.59
C GLY A 500 -13.00 -0.54 40.30
N TRP A 501 -12.44 -1.14 39.24
CA TRP A 501 -13.12 -1.27 37.94
C TRP A 501 -14.34 -2.20 38.02
N LYS A 502 -15.50 -1.75 37.56
CA LYS A 502 -16.78 -2.45 37.63
C LYS A 502 -17.46 -2.60 36.27
N GLU A 503 -17.09 -1.79 35.29
CA GLU A 503 -17.73 -1.77 33.98
C GLU A 503 -16.71 -1.68 32.83
N PRO A 504 -17.07 -2.09 31.61
CA PRO A 504 -16.19 -2.02 30.44
C PRO A 504 -15.63 -0.62 30.17
N ASP A 505 -16.42 0.43 30.42
CA ASP A 505 -16.02 1.82 30.25
C ASP A 505 -14.78 2.18 31.09
N ASP A 506 -14.54 1.51 32.23
CA ASP A 506 -13.35 1.73 33.07
C ASP A 506 -12.06 1.31 32.34
N VAL A 507 -12.09 0.20 31.62
CA VAL A 507 -10.95 -0.29 30.81
C VAL A 507 -10.71 0.66 29.64
N ILE A 508 -11.78 1.05 28.93
CA ILE A 508 -11.68 1.97 27.80
C ILE A 508 -11.14 3.34 28.24
N GLU A 509 -11.57 3.85 29.40
CA GLU A 509 -11.01 5.07 29.99
C GLU A 509 -9.51 4.94 30.26
N ALA A 510 -9.06 3.82 30.82
CA ALA A 510 -7.64 3.57 31.06
C ALA A 510 -6.81 3.55 29.77
N LEU A 511 -7.32 2.90 28.71
CA LEU A 511 -6.66 2.85 27.40
C LEU A 511 -6.55 4.23 26.76
N PHE A 512 -7.60 5.06 26.83
CA PHE A 512 -7.54 6.46 26.39
C PHE A 512 -6.53 7.27 27.20
N GLY A 513 -6.45 7.05 28.51
CA GLY A 513 -5.46 7.67 29.39
C GLY A 513 -4.01 7.24 29.09
N LEU A 514 -3.80 6.11 28.41
CA LEU A 514 -2.47 5.65 27.99
C LEU A 514 -2.05 6.20 26.62
N CYS A 515 -2.99 6.56 25.73
CA CYS A 515 -2.72 7.10 24.39
C CYS A 515 -1.87 8.39 24.38
N ARG A 516 -1.75 9.06 25.54
CA ARG A 516 -0.97 10.29 25.74
C ARG A 516 0.49 10.06 26.14
N LYS A 517 0.91 8.82 26.38
CA LYS A 517 2.27 8.50 26.84
C LYS A 517 3.22 8.43 25.64
N ALA A 518 4.44 8.97 25.81
CA ALA A 518 5.47 8.96 24.77
C ALA A 518 6.22 7.62 24.64
N VAL A 519 6.00 6.70 25.58
CA VAL A 519 6.56 5.34 25.59
C VAL A 519 5.55 4.36 25.04
N GLU A 520 6.03 3.18 24.62
CA GLU A 520 5.20 2.10 24.09
C GLU A 520 4.00 1.79 24.99
N ASN A 521 2.80 1.86 24.40
CA ASN A 521 1.54 1.57 25.08
C ASN A 521 1.18 0.08 24.96
N GLU A 522 1.94 -0.74 25.68
CA GLU A 522 1.78 -2.19 25.66
C GLU A 522 0.35 -2.65 26.00
N PRO A 523 -0.35 -2.12 27.02
CA PRO A 523 -1.73 -2.54 27.32
C PRO A 523 -2.71 -2.31 26.16
N LEU A 524 -2.55 -1.23 25.40
CA LEU A 524 -3.38 -1.00 24.21
C LEU A 524 -3.05 -2.01 23.10
N LYS A 525 -1.76 -2.29 22.88
CA LYS A 525 -1.35 -3.30 21.87
C LYS A 525 -1.88 -4.68 22.22
N ILE A 526 -1.82 -5.07 23.50
CA ILE A 526 -2.47 -6.28 24.02
C ILE A 526 -3.98 -6.24 23.74
N PHE A 527 -4.66 -5.14 24.09
CA PHE A 527 -6.11 -5.02 23.90
C PHE A 527 -6.49 -5.20 22.44
N MET A 528 -5.76 -4.57 21.53
CA MET A 528 -6.00 -4.68 20.10
C MET A 528 -5.73 -6.09 19.57
N ALA A 529 -4.59 -6.69 19.93
CA ALA A 529 -4.23 -8.03 19.47
C ALA A 529 -5.26 -9.07 19.93
N LEU A 530 -5.66 -9.04 21.20
CA LEU A 530 -6.65 -9.96 21.75
C LEU A 530 -8.07 -9.69 21.20
N SER A 531 -8.43 -8.42 20.98
CA SER A 531 -9.71 -8.07 20.33
C SER A 531 -9.79 -8.57 18.89
N ASP A 532 -8.66 -8.56 18.16
CA ASP A 532 -8.59 -9.07 16.80
C ASP A 532 -8.57 -10.60 16.78
N LEU A 533 -7.94 -11.29 17.76
CA LEU A 533 -8.07 -12.74 17.94
C LEU A 533 -9.52 -13.19 18.04
N ASP A 534 -10.35 -12.47 18.81
CA ASP A 534 -11.78 -12.75 18.96
C ASP A 534 -12.66 -12.17 17.84
N ARG A 535 -12.09 -11.51 16.82
CA ARG A 535 -12.89 -10.81 15.79
C ARG A 535 -13.68 -11.74 14.91
N HIS A 536 -13.05 -12.83 14.49
CA HIS A 536 -13.60 -13.78 13.52
C HIS A 536 -14.00 -15.12 14.15
N ARG A 537 -13.94 -15.23 15.49
CA ARG A 537 -14.30 -16.45 16.22
C ARG A 537 -15.81 -16.52 16.45
N THR A 538 -16.36 -17.71 16.31
CA THR A 538 -17.76 -18.01 16.69
C THR A 538 -17.95 -17.99 18.21
N LYS A 539 -16.92 -18.43 18.94
CA LYS A 539 -16.83 -18.37 20.40
C LYS A 539 -15.56 -17.60 20.80
N PRO A 540 -15.66 -16.56 21.63
CA PRO A 540 -14.48 -15.89 22.19
C PRO A 540 -13.58 -16.86 22.96
N LEU A 541 -12.30 -16.51 23.08
CA LEU A 541 -11.36 -17.23 23.93
C LEU A 541 -11.79 -17.23 25.40
N GLU A 542 -11.44 -18.29 26.12
CA GLU A 542 -11.72 -18.39 27.56
C GLU A 542 -10.86 -17.36 28.33
N PRO A 543 -11.37 -16.78 29.44
CA PRO A 543 -10.65 -15.77 30.20
C PRO A 543 -9.23 -16.17 30.61
N ASP A 544 -9.01 -17.42 31.01
CA ASP A 544 -7.69 -17.94 31.41
C ASP A 544 -6.69 -17.95 30.25
N THR A 545 -7.14 -18.25 29.03
CA THR A 545 -6.31 -18.19 27.82
C THR A 545 -5.97 -16.74 27.48
N VAL A 546 -6.93 -15.84 27.60
CA VAL A 546 -6.71 -14.39 27.40
C VAL A 546 -5.74 -13.84 28.44
N GLU A 547 -5.84 -14.25 29.71
CA GLU A 547 -4.90 -13.85 30.76
C GLU A 547 -3.48 -14.35 30.46
N ARG A 548 -3.32 -15.61 30.05
CA ARG A 548 -2.02 -16.15 29.62
C ARG A 548 -1.44 -15.35 28.45
N LEU A 549 -2.23 -15.06 27.41
CA LEU A 549 -1.78 -14.28 26.26
C LEU A 549 -1.42 -12.83 26.65
N ALA A 550 -2.21 -12.18 27.50
CA ALA A 550 -1.88 -10.84 27.98
C ALA A 550 -0.57 -10.84 28.78
N HIS A 551 -0.36 -11.84 29.64
CA HIS A 551 0.86 -12.02 30.41
C HIS A 551 2.07 -12.30 29.53
N ASP A 552 1.93 -13.05 28.45
CA ASP A 552 3.05 -13.52 27.64
C ASP A 552 3.35 -12.63 26.40
N TYR A 553 2.57 -11.56 26.24
CA TYR A 553 2.61 -10.67 25.07
C TYR A 553 4.00 -10.08 24.80
N HIS A 554 4.75 -9.67 25.83
CA HIS A 554 6.08 -9.06 25.65
C HIS A 554 7.06 -9.97 24.89
N VAL A 555 6.93 -11.29 25.08
CA VAL A 555 7.81 -12.29 24.49
C VAL A 555 7.23 -12.84 23.19
N TYR A 556 5.92 -13.14 23.17
CA TYR A 556 5.28 -13.89 22.08
C TYR A 556 4.22 -13.12 21.30
N GLY A 557 3.95 -11.85 21.62
CA GLY A 557 2.87 -11.07 21.00
C GLY A 557 2.98 -10.98 19.47
N ASN A 558 4.21 -10.95 18.92
CA ASN A 558 4.43 -11.00 17.46
C ASN A 558 3.97 -12.31 16.81
N GLN A 559 3.81 -13.38 17.57
CA GLN A 559 3.32 -14.68 17.09
C GLN A 559 1.79 -14.74 17.05
N TYR A 560 1.06 -13.82 17.71
CA TYR A 560 -0.40 -13.96 17.84
C TYR A 560 -1.13 -13.81 16.51
N ALA A 561 -0.52 -13.14 15.54
CA ALA A 561 -1.03 -13.08 14.17
C ALA A 561 -1.13 -14.47 13.49
N VAL A 562 -0.36 -15.47 13.94
CA VAL A 562 -0.46 -16.86 13.46
C VAL A 562 -1.84 -17.44 13.79
N PHE A 563 -2.41 -17.11 14.95
CA PHE A 563 -3.69 -17.63 15.38
C PHE A 563 -4.87 -16.99 14.63
N ASN A 564 -4.71 -15.75 14.16
CA ASN A 564 -5.75 -15.01 13.44
C ASN A 564 -6.11 -15.60 12.07
N ASP A 565 -5.19 -16.36 11.45
CA ASP A 565 -5.44 -16.99 10.14
C ASP A 565 -6.35 -18.22 10.27
N SER A 566 -6.60 -18.73 11.49
CA SER A 566 -7.54 -19.82 11.75
C SER A 566 -8.35 -19.54 13.03
N PRO A 567 -9.49 -18.83 12.94
CA PRO A 567 -10.30 -18.50 14.11
C PRO A 567 -10.94 -19.72 14.79
N SER A 568 -10.88 -20.90 14.18
CA SER A 568 -11.35 -22.16 14.76
C SER A 568 -10.37 -22.80 15.75
N LEU A 569 -9.14 -22.28 15.89
CA LEU A 569 -8.16 -22.80 16.85
C LEU A 569 -8.72 -22.84 18.27
N SER A 570 -8.52 -23.96 18.96
CA SER A 570 -8.92 -24.15 20.34
C SER A 570 -7.96 -23.44 21.32
N ASP A 571 -8.49 -23.07 22.49
CA ASP A 571 -7.70 -22.58 23.62
C ASP A 571 -6.55 -23.54 23.97
N SER A 572 -6.79 -24.85 23.95
CA SER A 572 -5.78 -25.87 24.23
C SER A 572 -4.60 -25.84 23.27
N THR A 573 -4.85 -25.64 21.98
CA THR A 573 -3.79 -25.57 20.96
C THR A 573 -2.96 -24.30 21.13
N ILE A 574 -3.60 -23.16 21.41
CA ILE A 574 -2.93 -21.88 21.66
C ILE A 574 -2.00 -21.99 22.89
N ILE A 575 -2.50 -22.53 24.00
CA ILE A 575 -1.69 -22.73 25.22
C ILE A 575 -0.52 -23.69 24.94
N SER A 576 -0.78 -24.81 24.26
CA SER A 576 0.26 -25.78 23.89
C SER A 576 1.36 -25.13 23.04
N PHE A 577 1.00 -24.25 22.10
CA PHE A 577 1.96 -23.48 21.31
C PHE A 577 2.87 -22.63 22.19
N LEU A 578 2.31 -21.88 23.15
CA LEU A 578 3.09 -21.03 24.05
C LEU A 578 4.03 -21.85 24.93
N ASP A 579 3.56 -22.98 25.46
CA ASP A 579 4.37 -23.87 26.31
C ASP A 579 5.53 -24.50 25.51
N ILE A 580 5.29 -24.89 24.25
CA ILE A 580 6.33 -25.42 23.35
C ILE A 580 7.32 -24.33 22.92
N ALA A 581 6.84 -23.10 22.69
CA ALA A 581 7.70 -21.96 22.39
C ALA A 581 8.65 -21.68 23.57
N GLU A 582 8.12 -21.72 24.79
CA GLU A 582 8.89 -21.55 26.02
C GLU A 582 9.91 -22.68 26.24
N SER A 583 9.51 -23.95 26.04
CA SER A 583 10.42 -25.10 26.18
C SER A 583 11.55 -25.04 25.15
N SER A 584 11.24 -24.67 23.91
CA SER A 584 12.22 -24.52 22.82
C SER A 584 13.25 -23.43 23.13
N SER A 585 12.82 -22.29 23.71
CA SER A 585 13.74 -21.22 24.14
C SER A 585 14.70 -21.65 25.25
N LYS A 586 14.35 -22.67 26.05
CA LYS A 586 15.15 -23.21 27.16
C LYS A 586 16.18 -24.27 26.74
N ILE A 587 16.25 -24.64 25.46
CA ILE A 587 17.29 -25.53 24.94
C ILE A 587 18.68 -24.90 25.16
N LYS A 588 19.57 -25.64 25.82
CA LYS A 588 20.89 -25.13 26.26
C LYS A 588 21.90 -24.99 25.13
N ASP A 589 21.88 -25.91 24.17
CA ASP A 589 22.74 -25.83 22.99
C ASP A 589 22.18 -24.78 22.02
N PRO A 590 22.89 -23.67 21.76
CA PRO A 590 22.39 -22.62 20.89
C PRO A 590 22.17 -23.06 19.44
N LEU A 591 22.94 -24.03 18.93
CA LEU A 591 22.75 -24.54 17.57
C LEU A 591 21.48 -25.38 17.49
N LEU A 592 21.33 -26.39 18.36
CA LEU A 592 20.09 -27.18 18.43
C LEU A 592 18.86 -26.29 18.67
N ARG A 593 18.99 -25.25 19.50
CA ARG A 593 17.92 -24.27 19.73
C ARG A 593 17.55 -23.51 18.46
N ALA A 594 18.53 -23.05 17.68
CA ALA A 594 18.31 -22.36 16.41
C ALA A 594 17.61 -23.27 15.39
N GLU A 595 18.08 -24.52 15.26
CA GLU A 595 17.50 -25.51 14.35
C GLU A 595 16.09 -25.91 14.78
N THR A 596 15.85 -26.07 16.08
CA THR A 596 14.53 -26.37 16.65
C THR A 596 13.55 -25.25 16.38
N ALA A 597 13.93 -24.00 16.69
CA ALA A 597 13.10 -22.83 16.42
C ALA A 597 12.80 -22.68 14.92
N GLY A 598 13.82 -22.84 14.07
CA GLY A 598 13.66 -22.71 12.63
C GLY A 598 12.75 -23.78 12.02
N THR A 599 12.91 -25.04 12.42
CA THR A 599 12.07 -26.15 11.93
C THR A 599 10.63 -26.01 12.42
N LEU A 600 10.42 -25.71 13.70
CA LEU A 600 9.09 -25.50 14.29
C LEU A 600 8.35 -24.36 13.59
N GLN A 601 8.99 -23.19 13.49
CA GLN A 601 8.37 -22.02 12.88
C GLN A 601 8.15 -22.20 11.38
N ALA A 602 9.03 -22.93 10.68
CA ALA A 602 8.82 -23.23 9.27
C ALA A 602 7.59 -24.12 9.05
N LEU A 603 7.38 -25.16 9.87
CA LEU A 603 6.17 -25.99 9.81
C LEU A 603 4.91 -25.19 10.15
N VAL A 604 4.97 -24.35 11.18
CA VAL A 604 3.85 -23.46 11.57
C VAL A 604 3.54 -22.46 10.46
N GLY A 605 4.57 -21.90 9.80
CA GLY A 605 4.39 -21.01 8.65
C GLY A 605 3.76 -21.71 7.45
N LEU A 606 4.15 -22.96 7.16
CA LEU A 606 3.48 -23.77 6.13
C LEU A 606 2.02 -24.07 6.47
N TRP A 607 1.74 -24.44 7.72
CA TRP A 607 0.37 -24.59 8.21
C TRP A 607 -0.45 -23.31 8.05
N GLN A 608 0.13 -22.16 8.37
CA GLN A 608 -0.51 -20.85 8.24
C GLN A 608 -0.83 -20.54 6.76
N ILE A 609 0.13 -20.76 5.85
CA ILE A 609 -0.05 -20.58 4.41
C ILE A 609 -1.20 -21.47 3.90
N PHE A 610 -1.17 -22.76 4.21
CA PHE A 610 -2.18 -23.70 3.72
C PHE A 610 -3.57 -23.48 4.33
N SER A 611 -3.65 -23.03 5.58
CA SER A 611 -4.92 -22.68 6.22
C SER A 611 -5.51 -21.41 5.58
N ARG A 612 -4.70 -20.35 5.40
CA ARG A 612 -5.15 -19.09 4.77
C ARG A 612 -5.64 -19.28 3.33
N GLN A 613 -5.06 -20.22 2.58
CA GLN A 613 -5.48 -20.56 1.22
C GLN A 613 -6.72 -21.48 1.16
N GLY A 614 -7.13 -22.06 2.29
CA GLY A 614 -8.18 -23.09 2.34
C GLY A 614 -7.72 -24.48 1.88
N SER A 615 -6.42 -24.69 1.65
CA SER A 615 -5.84 -25.99 1.31
C SER A 615 -5.93 -26.98 2.48
N ILE A 616 -5.79 -26.49 3.72
CA ILE A 616 -6.22 -27.20 4.92
C ILE A 616 -7.64 -26.72 5.23
N PRO A 617 -8.65 -27.60 5.27
CA PRO A 617 -10.00 -27.20 5.66
C PRO A 617 -10.06 -26.66 7.10
N ASP A 618 -10.90 -25.66 7.36
CA ASP A 618 -11.03 -25.01 8.68
C ASP A 618 -11.22 -25.98 9.85
N GLY A 619 -11.97 -27.08 9.61
CA GLY A 619 -12.22 -28.12 10.61
C GLY A 619 -11.01 -29.01 10.93
N ALA A 620 -9.98 -29.01 10.09
CA ALA A 620 -8.74 -29.76 10.28
C ALA A 620 -7.58 -28.88 10.80
N ALA A 621 -7.73 -27.55 10.76
CA ALA A 621 -6.66 -26.60 11.07
C ALA A 621 -6.11 -26.75 12.50
N ASP A 622 -7.00 -26.84 13.50
CA ASP A 622 -6.63 -26.99 14.92
C ASP A 622 -5.86 -28.29 15.20
N ALA A 623 -6.43 -29.43 14.80
CA ALA A 623 -5.79 -30.74 15.00
C ALA A 623 -4.45 -30.85 14.25
N THR A 624 -4.34 -30.22 13.09
CA THR A 624 -3.09 -30.18 12.32
C THR A 624 -2.03 -29.36 13.05
N LEU A 625 -2.36 -28.15 13.52
CA LEU A 625 -1.42 -27.32 14.28
C LEU A 625 -0.95 -28.03 15.55
N ALA A 626 -1.88 -28.55 16.35
CA ALA A 626 -1.56 -29.29 17.56
C ALA A 626 -0.63 -30.49 17.26
N GLY A 627 -0.89 -31.22 16.18
CA GLY A 627 -0.09 -32.37 15.77
C GLY A 627 1.33 -32.02 15.29
N ILE A 628 1.53 -30.89 14.59
CA ILE A 628 2.86 -30.50 14.11
C ILE A 628 3.74 -29.91 15.23
N ILE A 629 3.15 -29.27 16.24
CA ILE A 629 3.91 -28.66 17.34
C ILE A 629 4.24 -29.66 18.45
N ALA A 630 3.36 -30.63 18.74
CA ALA A 630 3.52 -31.55 19.87
C ALA A 630 4.90 -32.26 19.95
N PRO A 631 5.51 -32.73 18.84
CA PRO A 631 6.84 -33.36 18.89
C PRO A 631 7.95 -32.43 19.40
N PHE A 632 7.79 -31.11 19.26
CA PHE A 632 8.80 -30.13 19.65
C PHE A 632 8.93 -29.95 21.18
N ALA A 633 7.95 -30.42 21.96
CA ALA A 633 8.00 -30.37 23.42
C ALA A 633 9.13 -31.22 24.03
N GLN A 634 9.66 -32.20 23.29
CA GLN A 634 10.60 -33.21 23.81
C GLN A 634 11.98 -33.21 23.15
N ILE A 635 12.30 -32.25 22.27
CA ILE A 635 13.57 -32.24 21.51
C ILE A 635 14.78 -32.09 22.44
N ARG A 636 15.68 -33.07 22.39
CA ARG A 636 16.96 -33.08 23.13
C ARG A 636 18.17 -33.20 22.22
N HIS A 637 18.01 -33.72 21.01
CA HIS A 637 19.10 -33.92 20.04
C HIS A 637 18.59 -33.97 18.59
N ASP A 638 19.50 -33.75 17.62
CA ASP A 638 19.16 -33.58 16.20
C ASP A 638 18.35 -34.72 15.55
N PRO A 639 18.53 -36.02 15.88
CA PRO A 639 17.68 -37.08 15.31
C PRO A 639 16.18 -36.90 15.60
N GLU A 640 15.83 -36.48 16.83
CA GLU A 640 14.44 -36.20 17.20
C GLU A 640 13.90 -35.00 16.44
N LEU A 641 14.75 -33.98 16.25
CA LEU A 641 14.40 -32.78 15.48
C LEU A 641 14.12 -33.12 14.02
N PHE A 642 14.96 -33.95 13.40
CA PHE A 642 14.73 -34.42 12.04
C PHE A 642 13.42 -35.21 11.92
N ASP A 643 13.15 -36.11 12.86
CA ASP A 643 11.92 -36.90 12.90
C ASP A 643 10.67 -36.01 13.09
N ALA A 644 10.74 -35.01 13.97
CA ALA A 644 9.69 -34.02 14.16
C ALA A 644 9.42 -33.24 12.87
N GLY A 645 10.47 -32.76 12.20
CA GLY A 645 10.38 -32.06 10.90
C GLY A 645 9.75 -32.92 9.81
N ARG A 646 10.26 -34.14 9.62
CA ARG A 646 9.79 -35.08 8.59
C ARG A 646 8.33 -35.49 8.81
N ASN A 647 7.96 -35.79 10.04
CA ASN A 647 6.58 -36.19 10.37
C ASN A 647 5.61 -35.00 10.30
N GLY A 648 6.07 -33.79 10.64
CA GLY A 648 5.29 -32.56 10.45
C GLY A 648 4.91 -32.32 8.99
N VAL A 649 5.86 -32.50 8.06
CA VAL A 649 5.59 -32.40 6.61
C VAL A 649 4.56 -33.43 6.15
N ARG A 650 4.71 -34.69 6.59
CA ARG A 650 3.74 -35.76 6.26
C ARG A 650 2.35 -35.42 6.79
N LEU A 651 2.25 -34.85 7.99
CA LEU A 651 0.98 -34.43 8.58
C LEU A 651 0.34 -33.28 7.77
N LEU A 652 1.12 -32.29 7.34
CA LEU A 652 0.63 -31.20 6.47
C LEU A 652 0.13 -31.71 5.12
N LEU A 653 0.87 -32.61 4.48
CA LEU A 653 0.45 -33.23 3.21
C LEU A 653 -0.84 -34.04 3.38
N LYS A 654 -0.95 -34.80 4.48
CA LYS A 654 -2.19 -35.52 4.81
C LYS A 654 -3.37 -34.57 5.05
N ALA A 655 -3.17 -33.50 5.81
CA ALA A 655 -4.21 -32.52 6.14
C ALA A 655 -4.73 -31.76 4.91
N THR A 656 -3.90 -31.62 3.87
CA THR A 656 -4.28 -31.01 2.58
C THR A 656 -4.91 -32.00 1.60
N GLY A 657 -5.18 -33.25 2.03
CA GLY A 657 -5.74 -34.29 1.17
C GLY A 657 -4.80 -34.69 0.02
N SER A 658 -3.49 -34.53 0.21
CA SER A 658 -2.51 -34.88 -0.82
C SER A 658 -2.46 -36.39 -1.07
N PRO A 659 -2.40 -36.87 -2.33
CA PRO A 659 -2.31 -38.30 -2.63
C PRO A 659 -1.01 -38.92 -2.10
N ASP A 660 -1.09 -40.13 -1.55
CA ASP A 660 0.09 -40.85 -1.04
C ASP A 660 1.14 -41.16 -2.13
N SER A 661 0.73 -41.18 -3.40
CA SER A 661 1.61 -41.42 -4.55
C SER A 661 2.37 -40.17 -5.03
N ALA A 662 2.01 -38.97 -4.56
CA ALA A 662 2.65 -37.73 -5.00
C ALA A 662 4.03 -37.57 -4.34
N THR A 663 4.99 -37.01 -5.06
CA THR A 663 6.30 -36.67 -4.47
C THR A 663 6.12 -35.47 -3.52
N PRO A 664 6.63 -35.55 -2.28
CA PRO A 664 6.52 -34.45 -1.32
C PRO A 664 7.00 -33.09 -1.86
N GLN A 665 8.14 -33.05 -2.57
CA GLN A 665 8.67 -31.81 -3.14
C GLN A 665 7.68 -31.15 -4.11
N GLN A 666 7.21 -31.89 -5.11
CA GLN A 666 6.33 -31.36 -6.15
C GLN A 666 5.02 -30.90 -5.52
N ARG A 667 4.45 -31.75 -4.66
CA ARG A 667 3.16 -31.45 -4.03
C ARG A 667 3.21 -30.22 -3.13
N LEU A 668 4.30 -30.03 -2.37
CA LEU A 668 4.49 -28.82 -1.58
C LEU A 668 4.59 -27.59 -2.47
N LEU A 669 5.32 -27.65 -3.60
CA LEU A 669 5.40 -26.52 -4.53
C LEU A 669 4.04 -26.16 -5.13
N ASP A 670 3.23 -27.15 -5.52
CA ASP A 670 1.87 -26.91 -6.03
C ASP A 670 1.00 -26.21 -4.97
N LEU A 671 1.04 -26.69 -3.73
CA LEU A 671 0.31 -26.09 -2.60
C LEU A 671 0.81 -24.68 -2.30
N LEU A 672 2.13 -24.43 -2.29
CA LEU A 672 2.71 -23.12 -2.02
C LEU A 672 2.39 -22.10 -3.11
N ALA A 673 2.30 -22.53 -4.37
CA ALA A 673 1.82 -21.69 -5.47
C ALA A 673 0.39 -21.20 -5.21
N GLY A 674 -0.42 -21.99 -4.50
CA GLY A 674 -1.70 -21.61 -3.91
C GLY A 674 -2.89 -22.42 -4.42
N SER A 675 -2.66 -23.43 -5.26
CA SER A 675 -3.68 -24.42 -5.61
C SER A 675 -3.05 -25.76 -5.95
N ALA A 676 -3.65 -26.82 -5.39
CA ALA A 676 -3.34 -28.21 -5.70
C ALA A 676 -3.88 -28.68 -7.06
N ASN A 677 -4.91 -28.02 -7.57
CA ASN A 677 -5.68 -28.37 -8.77
C ASN A 677 -6.09 -27.06 -9.47
N ALA A 678 -5.12 -26.32 -10.01
CA ALA A 678 -5.41 -25.07 -10.71
C ALA A 678 -6.25 -25.34 -11.97
N SER A 679 -7.29 -24.55 -12.19
CA SER A 679 -8.12 -24.62 -13.41
C SER A 679 -7.35 -24.17 -14.65
N ASP A 680 -6.35 -23.31 -14.47
CA ASP A 680 -5.44 -22.79 -15.50
C ASP A 680 -4.03 -23.30 -15.20
N THR A 681 -3.59 -24.31 -15.96
CA THR A 681 -2.32 -25.00 -15.74
C THR A 681 -1.12 -24.13 -16.09
N ASP A 682 -1.26 -23.17 -16.99
CA ASP A 682 -0.14 -22.38 -17.50
C ASP A 682 0.27 -21.30 -16.50
N ALA A 683 -0.71 -20.57 -15.96
CA ALA A 683 -0.48 -19.59 -14.89
C ALA A 683 0.15 -20.26 -13.65
N HIS A 684 -0.35 -21.45 -13.29
CA HIS A 684 0.19 -22.24 -12.18
C HIS A 684 1.61 -22.72 -12.43
N ALA A 685 1.88 -23.27 -13.61
CA ALA A 685 3.21 -23.71 -14.00
C ALA A 685 4.23 -22.56 -13.96
N GLN A 686 3.86 -21.35 -14.38
CA GLN A 686 4.73 -20.18 -14.31
C GLN A 686 5.11 -19.83 -12.86
N VAL A 687 4.15 -19.85 -11.93
CA VAL A 687 4.40 -19.58 -10.50
C VAL A 687 5.27 -20.68 -9.88
N VAL A 688 4.99 -21.95 -10.16
CA VAL A 688 5.80 -23.08 -9.67
C VAL A 688 7.22 -23.00 -10.22
N GLN A 689 7.39 -22.68 -11.50
CA GLN A 689 8.71 -22.55 -12.13
C GLN A 689 9.54 -21.43 -11.48
N GLU A 690 8.94 -20.28 -11.17
CA GLU A 690 9.61 -19.20 -10.46
C GLU A 690 10.10 -19.67 -9.07
N MET A 691 9.23 -20.38 -8.32
CA MET A 691 9.59 -20.96 -7.02
C MET A 691 10.75 -21.96 -7.14
N SER A 692 10.72 -22.84 -8.13
CA SER A 692 11.80 -23.81 -8.40
C SER A 692 13.11 -23.11 -8.72
N HIS A 693 13.10 -22.07 -9.57
CA HIS A 693 14.29 -21.30 -9.90
C HIS A 693 14.91 -20.63 -8.66
N ILE A 694 14.09 -20.12 -7.72
CA ILE A 694 14.59 -19.54 -6.47
C ILE A 694 15.25 -20.61 -5.60
N LEU A 695 14.64 -21.79 -5.46
CA LEU A 695 15.24 -22.90 -4.71
C LEU A 695 16.59 -23.34 -5.30
N GLU A 696 16.70 -23.34 -6.62
CA GLU A 696 17.94 -23.61 -7.33
C GLU A 696 19.00 -22.54 -7.08
N ALA A 697 18.63 -21.25 -7.15
CA ALA A 697 19.53 -20.13 -6.87
C ALA A 697 20.06 -20.14 -5.43
N GLN A 698 19.20 -20.50 -4.47
CA GLN A 698 19.56 -20.71 -3.06
C GLN A 698 20.30 -22.04 -2.81
N ARG A 699 20.52 -22.85 -3.85
CA ARG A 699 21.17 -24.17 -3.78
C ARG A 699 20.49 -25.15 -2.82
N ILE A 700 19.20 -25.00 -2.55
CA ILE A 700 18.47 -25.83 -1.57
C ILE A 700 18.49 -27.30 -2.03
N ILE A 701 18.54 -28.22 -1.05
CA ILE A 701 18.42 -29.67 -1.28
C ILE A 701 16.94 -30.01 -1.29
N SER A 702 16.48 -30.81 -2.26
CA SER A 702 15.06 -31.18 -2.31
C SER A 702 14.67 -32.02 -1.10
N ILE A 703 13.43 -31.83 -0.63
CA ILE A 703 12.92 -32.61 0.50
C ILE A 703 12.85 -34.11 0.19
N ASP A 704 12.59 -34.46 -1.07
CA ASP A 704 12.60 -35.85 -1.54
C ASP A 704 13.99 -36.48 -1.38
N ALA A 705 15.07 -35.74 -1.68
CA ALA A 705 16.43 -36.23 -1.50
C ALA A 705 16.75 -36.45 -0.01
N LEU A 706 16.34 -35.53 0.86
CA LEU A 706 16.51 -35.68 2.32
C LEU A 706 15.75 -36.90 2.85
N PHE A 707 14.50 -37.10 2.41
CA PHE A 707 13.67 -38.22 2.87
C PHE A 707 14.15 -39.56 2.32
N GLN A 708 14.54 -39.64 1.06
CA GLN A 708 15.14 -40.84 0.47
C GLN A 708 16.43 -41.22 1.18
N LEU A 709 17.26 -40.23 1.52
CA LEU A 709 18.50 -40.45 2.23
C LEU A 709 18.27 -40.93 3.67
N ASP A 710 17.27 -40.37 4.36
CA ASP A 710 16.87 -40.85 5.67
C ASP A 710 16.41 -42.31 5.63
N ASP A 711 15.52 -42.65 4.68
CA ASP A 711 15.05 -44.04 4.49
C ASP A 711 16.24 -44.97 4.17
N HIS A 712 17.22 -44.48 3.41
CA HIS A 712 18.44 -45.21 3.12
C HIS A 712 19.32 -45.42 4.36
N LEU A 713 19.55 -44.39 5.19
CA LEU A 713 20.29 -44.52 6.45
C LEU A 713 19.62 -45.50 7.41
N GLN A 714 18.28 -45.46 7.50
CA GLN A 714 17.51 -46.44 8.27
C GLN A 714 17.67 -47.85 7.70
N SER A 715 17.64 -48.03 6.37
CA SER A 715 17.87 -49.32 5.71
C SER A 715 19.27 -49.87 6.00
N LEU A 716 20.30 -49.03 5.94
CA LEU A 716 21.68 -49.39 6.30
C LEU A 716 21.80 -49.85 7.75
N SER A 717 21.14 -49.16 8.69
CA SER A 717 21.10 -49.59 10.10
C SER A 717 20.45 -50.97 10.30
N LYS A 718 19.68 -51.45 9.32
CA LYS A 718 19.04 -52.77 9.28
C LYS A 718 19.77 -53.79 8.38
N GLY A 719 20.99 -53.47 7.91
CA GLY A 719 21.81 -54.36 7.08
C GLY A 719 21.65 -54.18 5.56
N GLY A 720 21.05 -53.08 5.10
CA GLY A 720 20.99 -52.72 3.68
C GLY A 720 22.36 -52.43 3.05
N LYS A 721 22.42 -52.37 1.71
CA LYS A 721 23.64 -51.99 0.96
C LYS A 721 23.67 -50.49 0.66
N LEU A 722 24.85 -49.89 0.65
CA LEU A 722 25.07 -48.47 0.34
C LEU A 722 24.71 -48.14 -1.11
N ASP A 723 23.82 -47.16 -1.30
CA ASP A 723 23.53 -46.54 -2.59
C ASP A 723 24.47 -45.35 -2.77
N THR A 724 25.55 -45.59 -3.51
CA THR A 724 26.58 -44.58 -3.77
C THR A 724 26.06 -43.43 -4.62
N ALA A 725 25.06 -43.63 -5.48
CA ALA A 725 24.50 -42.59 -6.33
C ALA A 725 23.66 -41.59 -5.53
N LEU A 726 22.84 -42.06 -4.59
CA LEU A 726 22.07 -41.21 -3.68
C LEU A 726 22.99 -40.34 -2.80
N VAL A 727 24.02 -40.95 -2.19
CA VAL A 727 24.99 -40.24 -1.34
C VAL A 727 25.81 -39.22 -2.15
N SER A 728 26.21 -39.58 -3.37
CA SER A 728 26.91 -38.68 -4.28
C SER A 728 26.07 -37.47 -4.71
N ARG A 729 24.74 -37.61 -4.89
CA ARG A 729 23.85 -36.48 -5.19
C ARG A 729 23.83 -35.45 -4.06
N LEU A 730 23.70 -35.88 -2.81
CA LEU A 730 23.77 -34.97 -1.66
C LEU A 730 25.16 -34.31 -1.56
N ALA A 731 26.23 -35.10 -1.68
CA ALA A 731 27.60 -34.59 -1.58
C ALA A 731 27.89 -33.54 -2.67
N ALA A 732 27.40 -33.75 -3.90
CA ALA A 732 27.49 -32.76 -4.97
C ALA A 732 26.75 -31.47 -4.60
N ARG A 733 25.54 -31.55 -4.06
CA ARG A 733 24.77 -30.37 -3.69
C ARG A 733 25.38 -29.59 -2.52
N VAL A 734 25.94 -30.27 -1.52
CA VAL A 734 26.70 -29.65 -0.43
C VAL A 734 27.95 -28.95 -0.96
N SER A 735 28.63 -29.53 -1.96
CA SER A 735 29.83 -28.92 -2.56
C SER A 735 29.55 -27.66 -3.39
N GLU A 736 28.31 -27.46 -3.84
CA GLU A 736 27.88 -26.24 -4.55
C GLU A 736 27.66 -25.04 -3.62
N ILE A 737 27.64 -25.25 -2.30
CA ILE A 737 27.49 -24.18 -1.30
C ILE A 737 28.82 -23.40 -1.21
N GLN A 738 29.02 -22.44 -2.11
CA GLN A 738 30.20 -21.56 -2.11
C GLN A 738 29.94 -20.31 -1.25
N LEU A 739 30.89 -19.99 -0.35
CA LEU A 739 30.91 -18.69 0.35
C LEU A 739 31.63 -17.64 -0.51
N PRO A 740 31.18 -16.37 -0.50
CA PRO A 740 32.07 -15.26 -0.84
C PRO A 740 33.34 -15.36 0.04
N LYS A 741 34.53 -15.09 -0.52
CA LYS A 741 35.77 -15.07 0.27
C LYS A 741 35.55 -14.19 1.51
N ALA A 742 35.87 -14.73 2.69
CA ALA A 742 35.78 -13.99 3.94
C ALA A 742 36.57 -12.68 3.82
N SER A 743 35.86 -11.56 3.78
CA SER A 743 36.46 -10.23 3.69
C SER A 743 36.93 -9.70 5.05
N LEU A 744 36.51 -10.34 6.15
CA LEU A 744 36.76 -9.89 7.51
C LEU A 744 37.78 -10.78 8.24
N THR A 745 38.70 -10.11 8.93
CA THR A 745 39.68 -10.69 9.86
C THR A 745 39.00 -11.24 11.12
N SER A 746 39.68 -12.13 11.85
CA SER A 746 39.14 -12.68 13.12
C SER A 746 38.83 -11.62 14.17
N VAL A 747 39.52 -10.47 14.13
CA VAL A 747 39.27 -9.34 15.04
C VAL A 747 37.97 -8.63 14.67
N GLU A 748 37.72 -8.40 13.38
CA GLU A 748 36.45 -7.86 12.89
C GLU A 748 35.30 -8.82 13.21
N LYS A 749 35.46 -10.13 12.95
CA LYS A 749 34.46 -11.14 13.31
C LYS A 749 34.08 -11.12 14.81
N ASN A 750 35.07 -10.95 15.69
CA ASN A 750 34.85 -10.92 17.14
C ASN A 750 34.29 -9.58 17.64
N ALA A 751 34.67 -8.45 17.02
CA ALA A 751 34.14 -7.14 17.35
C ALA A 751 32.67 -6.97 16.90
N PHE A 752 32.28 -7.67 15.83
CA PHE A 752 30.92 -7.62 15.33
C PHE A 752 29.97 -8.57 16.07
N ALA A 753 30.36 -9.80 16.45
CA ALA A 753 29.48 -10.84 17.05
C ALA A 753 28.17 -11.17 16.28
N PHE A 754 27.81 -10.38 15.27
CA PHE A 754 26.63 -10.49 14.44
C PHE A 754 26.74 -11.74 13.55
N GLY A 755 25.85 -12.71 13.76
CA GLY A 755 25.79 -13.90 12.91
C GLY A 755 26.72 -15.04 13.27
N TYR A 756 27.32 -15.02 14.47
CA TYR A 756 28.21 -16.08 14.93
C TYR A 756 27.58 -17.48 14.83
N TRP A 757 26.31 -17.60 15.22
CA TRP A 757 25.59 -18.88 15.17
C TRP A 757 25.23 -19.29 13.74
N THR A 758 24.86 -18.33 12.91
CA THR A 758 24.62 -18.53 11.47
C THR A 758 25.87 -18.99 10.73
N GLU A 759 27.04 -18.39 11.00
CA GLU A 759 28.30 -18.82 10.38
C GLU A 759 28.64 -20.26 10.80
N LYS A 760 28.38 -20.62 12.06
CA LYS A 760 28.56 -22.00 12.54
C LYS A 760 27.61 -23.00 11.88
N HIS A 761 26.35 -22.64 11.68
CA HIS A 761 25.37 -23.45 10.94
C HIS A 761 25.89 -23.75 9.53
N VAL A 762 26.19 -22.72 8.75
CA VAL A 762 26.68 -22.85 7.37
C VAL A 762 28.02 -23.61 7.32
N ASP A 763 28.93 -23.37 8.26
CA ASP A 763 30.19 -24.10 8.34
C ASP A 763 30.00 -25.59 8.67
N ALA A 764 29.02 -25.94 9.53
CA ALA A 764 28.71 -27.31 9.89
C ALA A 764 28.15 -28.09 8.69
N GLU A 765 27.21 -27.49 7.96
CA GLU A 765 26.66 -28.06 6.72
C GLU A 765 27.75 -28.29 5.67
N ARG A 766 28.61 -27.30 5.44
CA ARG A 766 29.71 -27.41 4.45
C ARG A 766 30.71 -28.51 4.81
N LYS A 767 31.00 -28.69 6.11
CA LYS A 767 31.97 -29.68 6.58
C LYS A 767 31.40 -31.10 6.61
N LEU A 768 30.09 -31.29 6.39
CA LEU A 768 29.49 -32.61 6.37
C LEU A 768 29.95 -33.40 5.14
N ASN A 769 30.79 -34.42 5.36
CA ASN A 769 31.09 -35.44 4.37
C ASN A 769 30.34 -36.73 4.71
N LEU A 770 29.11 -36.83 4.21
CA LEU A 770 28.23 -37.94 4.58
C LEU A 770 28.80 -39.31 4.17
N ARG A 771 29.45 -39.40 3.00
CA ARG A 771 30.06 -40.65 2.54
C ARG A 771 31.14 -41.13 3.50
N ALA A 772 32.08 -40.26 3.86
CA ALA A 772 33.15 -40.58 4.79
C ALA A 772 32.58 -40.94 6.17
N SER A 773 31.54 -40.24 6.62
CA SER A 773 30.84 -40.56 7.85
C SER A 773 30.24 -41.97 7.80
N ILE A 774 29.43 -42.29 6.78
CA ILE A 774 28.81 -43.63 6.63
C ILE A 774 29.86 -44.73 6.56
N GLU A 775 30.91 -44.57 5.75
CA GLU A 775 31.98 -45.57 5.63
C GLU A 775 32.66 -45.83 6.99
N ARG A 776 32.92 -44.76 7.77
CA ARG A 776 33.54 -44.85 9.10
C ARG A 776 32.69 -45.58 10.14
N ILE A 777 31.37 -45.49 10.05
CA ILE A 777 30.44 -46.05 11.05
C ILE A 777 29.55 -47.17 10.49
N SER A 778 29.88 -47.69 9.31
CA SER A 778 29.06 -48.66 8.56
C SER A 778 28.76 -49.97 9.30
N SER A 779 29.53 -50.32 10.32
CA SER A 779 29.34 -51.51 11.16
C SER A 779 28.56 -51.25 12.46
N ASP A 780 28.16 -50.00 12.75
CA ASP A 780 27.52 -49.60 14.00
C ASP A 780 26.11 -49.05 13.75
N ALA A 781 25.11 -49.90 13.99
CA ALA A 781 23.71 -49.59 13.69
C ALA A 781 23.17 -48.41 14.51
N GLU A 782 23.60 -48.22 15.75
CA GLU A 782 23.17 -47.08 16.57
C GLU A 782 23.80 -45.78 16.10
N LYS A 783 25.10 -45.78 15.77
CA LYS A 783 25.74 -44.60 15.17
C LYS A 783 25.14 -44.23 13.81
N LEU A 784 24.70 -45.21 13.02
CA LEU A 784 24.01 -44.96 11.75
C LEU A 784 22.65 -44.30 11.96
N LYS A 785 21.93 -44.65 13.04
CA LYS A 785 20.71 -43.95 13.44
C LYS A 785 21.00 -42.53 13.92
N GLU A 786 22.07 -42.33 14.69
CA GLU A 786 22.48 -40.99 15.14
C GLU A 786 22.89 -40.09 13.97
N LEU A 787 23.52 -40.63 12.92
CA LEU A 787 23.93 -39.88 11.73
C LEU A 787 22.75 -39.22 10.99
N ARG A 788 21.53 -39.74 11.15
CA ARG A 788 20.30 -39.12 10.62
C ARG A 788 20.12 -37.68 11.12
N GLY A 789 20.56 -37.41 12.36
CA GLY A 789 20.52 -36.07 12.94
C GLY A 789 21.34 -35.04 12.15
N ALA A 790 22.38 -35.47 11.43
CA ALA A 790 23.17 -34.57 10.58
C ALA A 790 22.36 -33.99 9.39
N LEU A 791 21.16 -34.52 9.11
CA LEU A 791 20.24 -34.00 8.11
C LEU A 791 19.28 -32.93 8.66
N ALA A 792 19.19 -32.74 9.98
CA ALA A 792 18.28 -31.77 10.60
C ALA A 792 18.53 -30.32 10.13
N PRO A 793 19.78 -29.81 10.06
CA PRO A 793 20.06 -28.46 9.56
C PRO A 793 19.59 -28.25 8.11
N PHE A 794 19.83 -29.23 7.24
CA PHE A 794 19.40 -29.16 5.84
C PHE A 794 17.87 -29.23 5.69
N LEU A 795 17.20 -30.01 6.55
CA LEU A 795 15.74 -30.05 6.58
C LEU A 795 15.18 -28.71 7.05
N ARG A 796 15.75 -28.09 8.10
CA ARG A 796 15.41 -26.73 8.53
C ARG A 796 15.52 -25.75 7.38
N ASP A 797 16.64 -25.74 6.66
CA ASP A 797 16.86 -24.82 5.54
C ASP A 797 15.85 -25.01 4.41
N THR A 798 15.53 -26.28 4.10
CA THR A 798 14.52 -26.62 3.09
C THR A 798 13.13 -26.12 3.50
N LEU A 799 12.73 -26.32 4.76
CA LEU A 799 11.41 -25.87 5.24
C LEU A 799 11.31 -24.34 5.34
N VAL A 800 12.39 -23.67 5.80
CA VAL A 800 12.46 -22.20 5.81
C VAL A 800 12.40 -21.66 4.37
N SER A 801 13.06 -22.33 3.41
CA SER A 801 13.01 -21.92 2.00
C SER A 801 11.60 -21.92 1.43
N TYR A 802 10.76 -22.89 1.80
CA TYR A 802 9.36 -22.92 1.34
C TYR A 802 8.53 -21.73 1.82
N ASN A 803 8.79 -21.24 3.04
CA ASN A 803 8.18 -20.02 3.53
C ASN A 803 8.68 -18.80 2.75
N TYR A 804 9.98 -18.74 2.47
CA TYR A 804 10.60 -17.65 1.71
C TYR A 804 10.07 -17.57 0.27
N ILE A 805 10.01 -18.69 -0.46
CA ILE A 805 9.58 -18.68 -1.87
C ILE A 805 8.09 -18.35 -2.02
N HIS A 806 7.26 -18.74 -1.05
CA HIS A 806 5.84 -18.36 -1.06
C HIS A 806 5.65 -16.84 -0.96
N TYR A 807 6.46 -16.18 -0.14
CA TYR A 807 6.45 -14.73 0.04
C TYR A 807 7.49 -13.99 -0.81
N ALA A 808 8.10 -14.66 -1.80
CA ALA A 808 9.12 -14.06 -2.64
C ALA A 808 8.54 -12.81 -3.34
N PRO A 809 9.17 -11.63 -3.16
CA PRO A 809 8.71 -10.41 -3.79
C PRO A 809 8.87 -10.49 -5.31
N PRO A 810 8.11 -9.72 -6.10
CA PRO A 810 8.27 -9.70 -7.55
C PRO A 810 9.73 -9.44 -7.95
N GLY A 811 10.28 -10.26 -8.84
CA GLY A 811 11.69 -10.20 -9.24
C GLY A 811 12.66 -10.91 -8.30
N ALA A 812 12.39 -10.95 -6.99
CA ALA A 812 13.12 -11.69 -5.95
C ALA A 812 14.66 -11.58 -6.02
N GLN A 813 15.19 -10.41 -6.38
CA GLN A 813 16.62 -10.19 -6.62
C GLN A 813 17.47 -10.52 -5.40
N VAL A 814 16.99 -10.26 -4.17
CA VAL A 814 17.73 -10.66 -2.97
C VAL A 814 17.93 -12.19 -2.88
N LEU A 815 16.94 -12.96 -3.35
CA LEU A 815 16.97 -14.43 -3.37
C LEU A 815 17.73 -14.99 -4.59
N PHE A 816 17.86 -14.24 -5.68
CA PHE A 816 18.68 -14.67 -6.82
C PHE A 816 20.16 -14.31 -6.68
N THR A 817 20.47 -13.16 -6.05
CA THR A 817 21.84 -12.63 -5.99
C THR A 817 22.63 -13.14 -4.79
N ASN A 818 21.99 -13.47 -3.68
CA ASN A 818 22.64 -14.01 -2.49
C ASN A 818 22.23 -15.48 -2.26
N PRO A 819 23.03 -16.48 -2.69
CA PRO A 819 22.68 -17.90 -2.63
C PRO A 819 22.61 -18.49 -1.21
N LEU A 820 22.95 -17.71 -0.19
CA LEU A 820 22.94 -18.11 1.22
C LEU A 820 21.85 -17.40 2.03
N PHE A 821 21.06 -16.51 1.43
CA PHE A 821 20.15 -15.62 2.15
C PHE A 821 19.14 -16.37 3.03
N VAL A 822 18.56 -17.46 2.51
CA VAL A 822 17.60 -18.30 3.27
C VAL A 822 18.30 -19.00 4.44
N ARG A 823 19.41 -19.70 4.16
CA ARG A 823 20.17 -20.44 5.18
C ARG A 823 20.70 -19.51 6.27
N ALA A 824 21.05 -18.29 5.88
CA ALA A 824 21.60 -17.26 6.74
C ALA A 824 20.56 -16.59 7.68
N HIS A 825 19.29 -17.01 7.66
CA HIS A 825 18.31 -16.56 8.64
C HIS A 825 18.80 -16.88 10.06
N ASP A 826 18.83 -15.90 10.95
CA ASP A 826 19.30 -16.05 12.33
C ASP A 826 18.13 -16.05 13.32
N PHE A 827 17.74 -17.24 13.79
CA PHE A 827 16.66 -17.41 14.76
C PHE A 827 17.04 -17.04 16.20
N ILE A 828 18.32 -16.77 16.49
CA ILE A 828 18.77 -16.43 17.85
C ILE A 828 19.04 -14.93 17.97
N GLY A 829 19.65 -14.35 16.94
CA GLY A 829 20.05 -12.95 16.91
C GLY A 829 21.23 -12.64 17.84
N VAL A 830 21.31 -11.38 18.25
CA VAL A 830 22.43 -10.85 19.06
C VAL A 830 22.40 -11.45 20.47
N GLN A 831 23.57 -11.86 20.99
CA GLN A 831 23.68 -12.36 22.37
C GLN A 831 23.13 -11.34 23.38
N GLY A 832 22.27 -11.80 24.30
CA GLY A 832 21.65 -10.97 25.33
C GLY A 832 20.28 -10.40 24.97
N ALA A 833 19.85 -10.52 23.70
CA ALA A 833 18.50 -10.16 23.26
C ALA A 833 17.71 -11.43 22.86
N ASN A 834 16.42 -11.48 23.18
CA ASN A 834 15.55 -12.58 22.77
C ASN A 834 14.88 -12.25 21.42
N HIS A 835 15.51 -12.64 20.31
CA HIS A 835 14.95 -12.43 18.97
C HIS A 835 14.09 -13.59 18.47
N THR A 836 14.21 -14.80 19.03
CA THR A 836 13.61 -16.04 18.49
C THR A 836 12.12 -15.97 18.22
N TRP A 837 11.38 -15.21 19.03
CA TRP A 837 9.92 -15.05 18.91
C TRP A 837 9.50 -13.61 18.55
N ARG A 838 10.45 -12.76 18.17
CA ARG A 838 10.19 -11.41 17.65
C ARG A 838 9.96 -11.44 16.15
N SER A 839 9.31 -10.39 15.61
CA SER A 839 9.12 -10.25 14.16
C SER A 839 10.45 -10.40 13.42
N ALA A 840 10.41 -11.00 12.23
CA ALA A 840 11.53 -11.03 11.29
C ALA A 840 11.91 -9.59 10.93
N GLU A 841 13.20 -9.28 10.96
CA GLU A 841 13.76 -7.97 10.65
C GLU A 841 14.98 -8.11 9.75
N VAL A 842 15.18 -7.14 8.84
CA VAL A 842 16.39 -7.06 8.03
C VAL A 842 17.53 -6.54 8.90
N PHE A 843 18.65 -7.26 8.92
CA PHE A 843 19.81 -6.90 9.73
C PHE A 843 21.10 -6.90 8.91
N GLY A 844 22.01 -5.98 9.23
CA GLY A 844 23.33 -5.90 8.60
C GLY A 844 23.30 -5.43 7.13
N THR A 845 22.34 -4.59 6.75
CA THR A 845 22.26 -3.96 5.42
C THR A 845 23.50 -3.11 5.13
N GLY A 846 23.98 -3.13 3.89
CA GLY A 846 25.14 -2.33 3.45
C GLY A 846 26.51 -2.92 3.79
N TRP A 847 26.57 -4.09 4.44
CA TRP A 847 27.83 -4.78 4.75
C TRP A 847 28.19 -5.81 3.67
N PRO A 848 29.36 -5.69 2.99
CA PRO A 848 29.77 -6.63 1.95
C PRO A 848 29.91 -8.08 2.42
N SER A 849 30.24 -8.29 3.70
CA SER A 849 30.46 -9.62 4.28
C SER A 849 29.21 -10.50 4.34
N ASN A 850 28.01 -9.89 4.29
CA ASN A 850 26.74 -10.59 4.40
C ASN A 850 25.96 -10.62 3.07
N GLY A 851 26.60 -10.26 1.94
CA GLY A 851 25.94 -10.28 0.63
C GLY A 851 24.69 -9.41 0.53
N GLY A 852 24.67 -8.26 1.23
CA GLY A 852 23.54 -7.31 1.24
C GLY A 852 22.68 -7.32 2.50
N GLY A 853 22.84 -8.30 3.40
CA GLY A 853 22.12 -8.40 4.68
C GLY A 853 21.61 -9.81 4.96
N ARG A 854 20.94 -10.01 6.10
CA ARG A 854 20.21 -11.26 6.44
C ARG A 854 18.94 -10.94 7.22
N LEU A 855 18.09 -11.93 7.43
CA LEU A 855 16.95 -11.81 8.34
C LEU A 855 17.30 -12.38 9.73
N VAL A 856 16.79 -11.71 10.76
CA VAL A 856 16.94 -12.12 12.18
C VAL A 856 15.55 -12.20 12.80
N GLY A 857 15.34 -13.17 13.70
CA GLY A 857 14.12 -13.29 14.49
C GLY A 857 13.29 -14.50 14.13
N SER A 858 11.97 -14.41 14.31
CA SER A 858 11.03 -15.46 13.92
C SER A 858 10.65 -15.37 12.44
N LEU A 859 9.89 -16.34 11.93
CA LEU A 859 9.24 -16.23 10.62
C LEU A 859 7.96 -15.38 10.64
N ALA A 860 7.45 -14.99 11.81
CA ALA A 860 6.37 -14.01 11.89
C ALA A 860 6.90 -12.67 11.38
N GLY A 861 6.21 -12.00 10.45
CA GLY A 861 6.74 -10.78 9.82
C GLY A 861 7.59 -11.01 8.57
N LEU A 862 7.90 -12.27 8.22
CA LEU A 862 8.71 -12.62 7.04
C LEU A 862 8.28 -11.91 5.74
N PRO A 863 6.99 -11.81 5.38
CA PRO A 863 6.60 -11.16 4.13
C PRO A 863 7.04 -9.70 4.06
N TYR A 864 7.00 -8.99 5.19
CA TYR A 864 7.44 -7.59 5.24
C TYR A 864 8.95 -7.47 5.19
N ALA A 865 9.67 -8.28 5.95
CA ALA A 865 11.13 -8.27 5.95
C ALA A 865 11.73 -8.61 4.57
N LEU A 866 11.11 -9.54 3.82
CA LEU A 866 11.52 -9.84 2.44
C LEU A 866 11.28 -8.67 1.50
N ALA A 867 10.12 -8.02 1.59
CA ALA A 867 9.81 -6.88 0.75
C ALA A 867 10.69 -5.65 1.09
N GLU A 868 11.02 -5.46 2.37
CA GLU A 868 11.97 -4.45 2.84
C GLU A 868 13.41 -4.71 2.37
N ALA A 869 13.82 -5.98 2.27
CA ALA A 869 15.13 -6.33 1.70
C ALA A 869 15.16 -6.10 0.18
N GLU A 870 14.07 -6.45 -0.52
CA GLU A 870 13.99 -6.37 -1.99
C GLU A 870 13.93 -4.94 -2.51
N GLN A 871 13.35 -3.99 -1.77
CA GLN A 871 13.14 -2.63 -2.25
C GLN A 871 14.43 -1.93 -2.73
N ASN A 872 15.59 -2.31 -2.20
CA ASN A 872 16.90 -1.75 -2.58
C ASN A 872 17.37 -2.22 -3.97
N PHE A 873 16.74 -3.26 -4.54
CA PHE A 873 17.01 -3.77 -5.88
C PHE A 873 16.06 -3.18 -6.94
N LEU A 874 14.98 -2.52 -6.53
CA LEU A 874 14.03 -1.88 -7.43
C LEU A 874 14.58 -0.50 -7.82
N VAL A 875 14.97 -0.35 -9.09
CA VAL A 875 15.55 0.89 -9.61
C VAL A 875 14.41 1.82 -10.05
N PRO A 876 14.20 2.96 -9.38
CA PRO A 876 13.18 3.91 -9.80
C PRO A 876 13.59 4.58 -11.13
N SER A 877 12.60 4.79 -11.99
CA SER A 877 12.77 5.49 -13.27
C SER A 877 13.13 6.97 -13.08
N GLN A 878 12.83 7.53 -11.91
CA GLN A 878 13.13 8.90 -11.50
C GLN A 878 14.04 8.88 -10.26
N THR A 879 15.12 9.67 -10.28
CA THR A 879 16.22 9.61 -9.28
C THR A 879 15.91 10.24 -7.90
N GLN A 880 14.66 10.51 -7.56
CA GLN A 880 14.28 11.17 -6.30
C GLN A 880 12.98 10.57 -5.73
N ALA A 881 13.07 9.55 -4.87
CA ALA A 881 11.92 9.07 -4.11
C ALA A 881 12.28 8.91 -2.62
N LEU A 882 12.07 9.97 -1.84
CA LEU A 882 12.38 10.05 -0.40
C LEU A 882 11.49 9.14 0.49
N ILE A 883 10.55 8.39 -0.08
CA ILE A 883 9.51 7.65 0.66
C ILE A 883 9.54 6.13 0.44
N TRP A 884 10.55 5.67 -0.28
CA TRP A 884 10.65 4.31 -0.82
C TRP A 884 10.64 3.25 0.27
N ALA A 885 11.46 3.47 1.31
CA ALA A 885 11.73 2.55 2.43
C ALA A 885 10.45 2.07 3.15
N ASP A 886 9.45 2.94 3.23
CA ASP A 886 8.21 2.68 3.96
C ASP A 886 7.09 2.23 3.02
N LEU A 887 6.95 2.83 1.84
CA LEU A 887 5.82 2.57 0.93
C LEU A 887 5.91 1.23 0.20
N VAL A 888 7.09 0.94 -0.35
CA VAL A 888 7.28 -0.17 -1.30
C VAL A 888 6.99 -1.53 -0.67
N PRO A 889 7.45 -1.82 0.57
CA PRO A 889 7.14 -3.11 1.19
C PRO A 889 5.64 -3.37 1.22
N GLN A 890 4.84 -2.41 1.68
CA GLN A 890 3.38 -2.56 1.80
C GLN A 890 2.69 -2.83 0.45
N LEU A 891 3.14 -2.20 -0.64
CA LEU A 891 2.62 -2.46 -1.99
C LEU A 891 2.95 -3.88 -2.45
N ILE A 892 4.19 -4.33 -2.22
CA ILE A 892 4.63 -5.70 -2.53
C ILE A 892 3.82 -6.73 -1.73
N LEU A 893 3.64 -6.54 -0.42
CA LEU A 893 2.82 -7.43 0.40
C LEU A 893 1.39 -7.55 -0.15
N SER A 894 0.80 -6.42 -0.52
CA SER A 894 -0.57 -6.35 -1.04
C SER A 894 -0.74 -7.11 -2.37
N ALA A 895 0.34 -7.27 -3.14
CA ALA A 895 0.34 -8.02 -4.40
C ALA A 895 0.73 -9.50 -4.25
N LYS A 896 1.41 -9.90 -3.16
CA LYS A 896 1.95 -11.26 -2.99
C LYS A 896 1.19 -12.13 -1.99
N ILE A 897 0.59 -11.54 -0.96
CA ILE A 897 -0.10 -12.32 0.09
C ILE A 897 -1.46 -12.85 -0.37
N PRO A 898 -2.34 -12.05 -1.00
CA PRO A 898 -3.55 -12.60 -1.61
C PRO A 898 -3.19 -13.57 -2.74
N ARG A 899 -3.94 -14.66 -2.85
CA ARG A 899 -3.84 -15.64 -3.95
C ARG A 899 -5.22 -15.81 -4.56
N TRP A 900 -5.30 -15.70 -5.88
CA TRP A 900 -6.60 -15.58 -6.58
C TRP A 900 -7.05 -16.88 -7.24
N TRP A 901 -6.52 -18.03 -6.82
CA TRP A 901 -6.90 -19.34 -7.39
C TRP A 901 -8.36 -19.71 -7.14
N ASN A 902 -8.94 -19.24 -6.04
CA ASN A 902 -10.33 -19.47 -5.66
C ASN A 902 -11.26 -18.33 -6.11
N VAL A 903 -10.74 -17.37 -6.87
CA VAL A 903 -11.55 -16.26 -7.40
C VAL A 903 -12.30 -16.71 -8.64
N THR A 904 -13.59 -16.36 -8.70
CA THR A 904 -14.44 -16.67 -9.84
C THR A 904 -14.43 -15.55 -10.89
N PRO A 905 -14.73 -15.84 -12.17
CA PRO A 905 -14.93 -14.80 -13.18
C PRO A 905 -16.00 -13.78 -12.77
N ALA A 906 -17.05 -14.22 -12.09
CA ALA A 906 -18.11 -13.34 -11.58
C ALA A 906 -17.59 -12.32 -10.55
N GLN A 907 -16.61 -12.70 -9.71
CA GLN A 907 -15.99 -11.77 -8.75
C GLN A 907 -15.11 -10.73 -9.43
N VAL A 908 -14.32 -11.13 -10.42
CA VAL A 908 -13.50 -10.21 -11.24
C VAL A 908 -14.41 -9.20 -11.96
N HIS A 909 -15.45 -9.72 -12.61
CA HIS A 909 -16.42 -8.90 -13.33
C HIS A 909 -17.21 -7.98 -12.39
N TRP A 910 -17.61 -8.47 -11.21
CA TRP A 910 -18.28 -7.65 -10.18
C TRP A 910 -17.46 -6.41 -9.82
N VAL A 911 -16.17 -6.57 -9.55
CA VAL A 911 -15.28 -5.45 -9.22
C VAL A 911 -15.18 -4.48 -10.40
N GLY A 912 -14.96 -4.99 -11.61
CA GLY A 912 -14.91 -4.18 -12.83
C GLY A 912 -16.17 -3.33 -13.01
N VAL A 913 -17.35 -3.95 -12.92
CA VAL A 913 -18.64 -3.25 -13.16
C VAL A 913 -18.91 -2.22 -12.06
N ASN A 914 -18.60 -2.51 -10.80
CA ASN A 914 -18.76 -1.53 -9.72
C ASN A 914 -17.82 -0.33 -9.89
N LEU A 915 -16.56 -0.54 -10.30
CA LEU A 915 -15.65 0.57 -10.57
C LEU A 915 -16.16 1.45 -11.71
N ARG A 916 -16.68 0.86 -12.78
CA ARG A 916 -17.28 1.60 -13.91
C ARG A 916 -18.56 2.32 -13.50
N TYR A 917 -19.44 1.68 -12.75
CA TYR A 917 -20.65 2.32 -12.22
C TYR A 917 -20.32 3.51 -11.31
N GLY A 918 -19.27 3.41 -10.48
CA GLY A 918 -18.77 4.54 -9.70
C GLY A 918 -18.33 5.75 -10.55
N LYS A 919 -17.74 5.51 -11.73
CA LYS A 919 -17.38 6.58 -12.68
C LYS A 919 -18.61 7.23 -13.30
N ILE A 920 -19.60 6.42 -13.69
CA ILE A 920 -20.89 6.90 -14.21
C ILE A 920 -21.58 7.78 -13.18
N LEU A 921 -21.62 7.36 -11.90
CA LEU A 921 -22.23 8.15 -10.83
C LEU A 921 -21.58 9.54 -10.67
N LEU A 922 -20.25 9.63 -10.83
CA LEU A 922 -19.54 10.91 -10.82
C LEU A 922 -19.84 11.75 -12.06
N ALA A 923 -19.86 11.14 -13.25
CA ALA A 923 -20.17 11.84 -14.48
C ALA A 923 -21.62 12.37 -14.50
N GLU A 924 -22.59 11.55 -14.08
CA GLU A 924 -23.99 11.97 -13.95
C GLU A 924 -24.16 13.07 -12.90
N SER A 925 -23.38 13.06 -11.81
CA SER A 925 -23.39 14.13 -10.80
C SER A 925 -23.00 15.50 -11.36
N ALA A 926 -22.35 15.58 -12.52
CA ALA A 926 -22.08 16.86 -13.18
C ALA A 926 -23.32 17.49 -13.82
N VAL A 927 -24.37 16.69 -14.08
CA VAL A 927 -25.63 17.12 -14.72
C VAL A 927 -26.87 16.84 -13.86
N ASP A 928 -26.74 16.12 -12.74
CA ASP A 928 -27.77 15.91 -11.73
C ASP A 928 -27.32 16.44 -10.36
N PRO A 929 -27.77 17.65 -9.95
CA PRO A 929 -27.40 18.25 -8.67
C PRO A 929 -27.85 17.43 -7.44
N ALA A 930 -28.98 16.71 -7.53
CA ALA A 930 -29.48 15.91 -6.41
C ALA A 930 -28.63 14.65 -6.22
N LEU A 931 -28.23 14.01 -7.33
CA LEU A 931 -27.27 12.90 -7.29
C LEU A 931 -25.92 13.37 -6.75
N ARG A 932 -25.44 14.54 -7.17
CA ARG A 932 -24.17 15.11 -6.69
C ARG A 932 -24.11 15.22 -5.18
N VAL A 933 -25.18 15.68 -4.52
CA VAL A 933 -25.23 15.76 -3.05
C VAL A 933 -25.03 14.38 -2.43
N ARG A 934 -25.76 13.37 -2.91
CA ARG A 934 -25.69 11.99 -2.39
C ARG A 934 -24.31 11.35 -2.62
N VAL A 935 -23.72 11.57 -3.80
CA VAL A 935 -22.36 11.10 -4.12
C VAL A 935 -21.32 11.72 -3.20
N LEU A 936 -21.40 13.03 -2.95
CA LEU A 936 -20.46 13.74 -2.08
C LEU A 936 -20.62 13.32 -0.60
N GLU A 937 -21.84 13.05 -0.14
CA GLU A 937 -22.10 12.50 1.20
C GLU A 937 -21.40 11.15 1.40
N LEU A 938 -21.51 10.23 0.44
CA LEU A 938 -20.85 8.93 0.50
C LEU A 938 -19.33 9.03 0.39
N LEU A 939 -18.82 9.86 -0.53
CA LEU A 939 -17.38 10.12 -0.63
C LEU A 939 -16.81 10.73 0.66
N SER A 940 -17.59 11.55 1.37
CA SER A 940 -17.16 12.13 2.64
C SER A 940 -16.86 11.08 3.72
N LEU A 941 -17.39 9.86 3.62
CA LEU A 941 -17.05 8.79 4.57
C LEU A 941 -15.58 8.36 4.44
N HIS A 942 -15.03 8.43 3.22
CA HIS A 942 -13.72 7.88 2.88
C HIS A 942 -12.65 8.95 2.55
N ALA A 943 -13.07 10.18 2.25
CA ALA A 943 -12.19 11.27 1.86
C ALA A 943 -12.14 12.41 2.90
N VAL A 944 -11.04 13.16 2.91
CA VAL A 944 -10.93 14.40 3.70
C VAL A 944 -11.80 15.52 3.10
N PRO A 945 -12.36 16.41 3.94
CA PRO A 945 -13.29 17.45 3.48
C PRO A 945 -12.78 18.33 2.33
N SER A 946 -11.51 18.74 2.37
CA SER A 946 -10.92 19.57 1.32
C SER A 946 -10.95 18.91 -0.05
N ARG A 947 -10.66 17.61 -0.13
CA ARG A 947 -10.73 16.82 -1.37
C ARG A 947 -12.17 16.67 -1.86
N VAL A 948 -13.11 16.39 -0.96
CA VAL A 948 -14.54 16.29 -1.31
C VAL A 948 -15.04 17.61 -1.92
N ARG A 949 -14.65 18.76 -1.35
CA ARG A 949 -15.04 20.07 -1.90
C ARG A 949 -14.33 20.41 -3.22
N GLN A 950 -13.12 19.92 -3.45
CA GLN A 950 -12.48 20.03 -4.76
C GLN A 950 -13.25 19.23 -5.81
N ILE A 951 -13.65 18.00 -5.47
CA ILE A 951 -14.48 17.15 -6.35
C ILE A 951 -15.82 17.83 -6.65
N ASP A 952 -16.52 18.33 -5.62
CA ASP A 952 -17.77 19.10 -5.75
C ASP A 952 -17.66 20.23 -6.79
N ARG A 953 -16.61 21.05 -6.70
CA ARG A 953 -16.36 22.13 -7.67
C ARG A 953 -16.11 21.60 -9.08
N LEU A 954 -15.21 20.63 -9.23
CA LEU A 954 -14.89 20.07 -10.54
C LEU A 954 -16.13 19.48 -11.22
N LEU A 955 -16.98 18.79 -10.47
CA LEU A 955 -18.25 18.26 -10.99
C LEU A 955 -19.23 19.39 -11.37
N ALA A 956 -19.33 20.46 -10.56
CA ALA A 956 -20.16 21.62 -10.86
C ALA A 956 -19.72 22.39 -12.12
N ASP A 957 -18.42 22.34 -12.43
CA ASP A 957 -17.79 22.99 -13.59
C ASP A 957 -17.73 22.07 -14.84
N GLY A 958 -18.24 20.83 -14.72
CA GLY A 958 -18.21 19.83 -15.80
C GLY A 958 -16.84 19.19 -16.05
N GLU A 959 -15.86 19.42 -15.17
CA GLU A 959 -14.48 18.90 -15.24
C GLU A 959 -14.38 17.47 -14.65
N VAL A 960 -15.22 16.56 -15.14
CA VAL A 960 -15.40 15.20 -14.60
C VAL A 960 -14.11 14.38 -14.67
N LYS A 961 -13.35 14.45 -15.76
CA LYS A 961 -12.06 13.76 -15.88
C LYS A 961 -11.08 14.14 -14.75
N THR A 962 -10.98 15.44 -14.47
CA THR A 962 -10.13 15.96 -13.38
C THR A 962 -10.69 15.57 -12.00
N ALA A 963 -12.03 15.49 -11.85
CA ALA A 963 -12.66 15.00 -10.62
C ALA A 963 -12.33 13.51 -10.39
N LEU A 964 -12.46 12.67 -11.41
CA LEU A 964 -12.06 11.26 -11.39
C LEU A 964 -10.58 11.12 -11.04
N ASP A 965 -9.75 12.07 -11.46
CA ASP A 965 -8.33 12.04 -11.11
C ASP A 965 -8.05 12.15 -9.60
N ARG A 966 -9.01 12.69 -8.84
CA ARG A 966 -8.94 12.89 -7.39
C ARG A 966 -9.68 11.82 -6.57
N VAL A 967 -10.34 10.86 -7.21
CA VAL A 967 -11.07 9.77 -6.54
C VAL A 967 -10.29 8.46 -6.67
N THR A 968 -10.14 7.75 -5.57
CA THR A 968 -9.40 6.47 -5.55
C THR A 968 -10.28 5.30 -6.02
N PRO A 969 -9.70 4.23 -6.59
CA PRO A 969 -10.44 3.02 -6.95
C PRO A 969 -11.29 2.43 -5.82
N HIS A 970 -10.79 2.44 -4.57
CA HIS A 970 -11.57 2.01 -3.41
C HIS A 970 -12.81 2.90 -3.21
N GLU A 971 -12.66 4.22 -3.29
CA GLU A 971 -13.78 5.16 -3.17
C GLU A 971 -14.84 4.96 -4.26
N LEU A 972 -14.43 4.70 -5.51
CA LEU A 972 -15.36 4.36 -6.60
C LEU A 972 -16.13 3.07 -6.29
N PHE A 973 -15.43 2.03 -5.82
CA PHE A 973 -16.04 0.75 -5.49
C PHE A 973 -17.02 0.87 -4.30
N ALA A 974 -16.64 1.60 -3.25
CA ALA A 974 -17.48 1.86 -2.08
C ALA A 974 -18.73 2.67 -2.46
N LEU A 975 -18.56 3.73 -3.26
CA LEU A 975 -19.66 4.54 -3.80
C LEU A 975 -20.67 3.67 -4.57
N ALA A 976 -20.19 2.87 -5.52
CA ALA A 976 -21.02 1.97 -6.31
C ALA A 976 -21.72 0.90 -5.47
N SER A 977 -21.00 0.31 -4.51
CA SER A 977 -21.53 -0.72 -3.62
C SER A 977 -22.67 -0.21 -2.75
N GLU A 978 -22.55 1.02 -2.24
CA GLU A 978 -23.58 1.61 -1.38
C GLU A 978 -24.77 2.14 -2.19
N MET A 979 -24.51 2.81 -3.32
CA MET A 979 -25.57 3.28 -4.22
C MET A 979 -26.40 2.12 -4.77
N SER A 980 -25.77 1.02 -5.21
CA SER A 980 -26.46 -0.15 -5.75
C SER A 980 -27.29 -0.96 -4.74
N ARG A 981 -27.22 -0.63 -3.44
CA ARG A 981 -28.09 -1.20 -2.39
C ARG A 981 -29.35 -0.38 -2.16
N HIS A 982 -29.28 0.93 -2.41
CA HIS A 982 -30.28 1.90 -1.95
C HIS A 982 -30.92 2.70 -3.08
N ASP A 983 -30.55 2.46 -4.34
CA ASP A 983 -31.12 3.18 -5.47
C ASP A 983 -32.22 2.37 -6.17
N GLU A 984 -33.42 2.94 -6.17
CA GLU A 984 -34.61 2.49 -6.92
C GLU A 984 -34.82 3.34 -8.18
N ARG A 985 -34.01 4.38 -8.44
CA ARG A 985 -34.12 5.18 -9.67
C ARG A 985 -33.76 4.34 -10.89
N ALA A 986 -34.52 4.56 -11.98
CA ALA A 986 -34.56 3.75 -13.19
C ALA A 986 -33.15 3.31 -13.68
N GLY A 987 -32.97 2.00 -13.76
CA GLY A 987 -31.67 1.34 -13.86
C GLY A 987 -30.98 1.57 -15.21
N GLY A 988 -29.80 2.17 -15.14
CA GLY A 988 -28.84 2.10 -16.23
C GLY A 988 -28.32 0.66 -16.41
N PRO A 989 -27.82 0.29 -17.60
CA PRO A 989 -27.40 -1.09 -17.91
C PRO A 989 -26.45 -1.71 -16.88
N LEU A 990 -25.43 -0.96 -16.42
CA LEU A 990 -24.47 -1.47 -15.42
C LEU A 990 -25.09 -1.74 -14.05
N LEU A 991 -26.08 -0.96 -13.61
CA LEU A 991 -26.78 -1.24 -12.35
C LEU A 991 -27.60 -2.54 -12.47
N SER A 992 -28.20 -2.79 -13.62
CA SER A 992 -28.90 -4.07 -13.90
C SER A 992 -27.93 -5.25 -13.85
N ASP A 993 -26.72 -5.10 -14.40
CA ASP A 993 -25.68 -6.14 -14.35
C ASP A 993 -25.23 -6.41 -12.92
N ILE A 994 -24.98 -5.36 -12.12
CA ILE A 994 -24.69 -5.49 -10.69
C ILE A 994 -25.83 -6.23 -9.97
N GLN A 995 -27.09 -5.86 -10.21
CA GLN A 995 -28.20 -6.56 -9.57
C GLN A 995 -28.31 -8.02 -10.03
N SER A 996 -28.04 -8.31 -11.30
CA SER A 996 -28.11 -9.65 -11.86
C SER A 996 -27.01 -10.55 -11.31
N LEU A 997 -25.76 -10.08 -11.27
CA LEU A 997 -24.64 -10.78 -10.64
C LEU A 997 -24.90 -11.05 -9.15
N ARG A 998 -25.49 -10.09 -8.44
CA ARG A 998 -25.82 -10.24 -7.01
C ARG A 998 -26.85 -11.36 -6.79
N ARG A 999 -27.83 -11.50 -7.69
CA ARG A 999 -28.84 -12.56 -7.63
C ARG A 999 -28.27 -13.91 -8.03
N ALA A 1000 -27.44 -13.95 -9.08
CA ALA A 1000 -26.88 -15.20 -9.61
C ALA A 1000 -25.73 -15.77 -8.78
N HIS A 1001 -24.93 -14.92 -8.13
CA HIS A 1001 -23.68 -15.29 -7.45
C HIS A 1001 -23.60 -14.74 -6.01
N ALA A 1002 -24.71 -14.75 -5.26
CA ALA A 1002 -24.83 -14.08 -3.97
C ALA A 1002 -23.74 -14.41 -2.94
N THR A 1003 -23.22 -15.65 -2.96
CA THR A 1003 -22.11 -16.09 -2.09
C THR A 1003 -20.78 -15.45 -2.50
N ASP A 1004 -20.53 -15.34 -3.80
CA ASP A 1004 -19.23 -14.98 -4.35
C ASP A 1004 -19.04 -13.45 -4.38
N VAL A 1005 -20.13 -12.69 -4.57
CA VAL A 1005 -20.08 -11.22 -4.73
C VAL A 1005 -20.55 -10.44 -3.48
N SER A 1006 -20.57 -11.09 -2.32
CA SER A 1006 -20.84 -10.42 -1.04
C SER A 1006 -19.68 -9.50 -0.62
N THR A 1007 -19.94 -8.50 0.24
CA THR A 1007 -18.88 -7.62 0.78
C THR A 1007 -17.77 -8.43 1.45
N GLN A 1008 -18.11 -9.49 2.18
CA GLN A 1008 -17.14 -10.34 2.86
C GLN A 1008 -16.29 -11.15 1.86
N ALA A 1009 -16.91 -11.68 0.81
CA ALA A 1009 -16.22 -12.45 -0.21
C ALA A 1009 -15.26 -11.57 -1.03
N ILE A 1010 -15.72 -10.40 -1.49
CA ILE A 1010 -14.89 -9.42 -2.20
C ILE A 1010 -13.76 -8.88 -1.31
N SER A 1011 -14.06 -8.60 -0.03
CA SER A 1011 -13.06 -8.17 0.96
C SER A 1011 -11.98 -9.22 1.18
N SER A 1012 -12.36 -10.50 1.30
CA SER A 1012 -11.42 -11.61 1.47
C SER A 1012 -10.59 -11.88 0.20
N ALA A 1013 -11.15 -11.66 -0.99
CA ALA A 1013 -10.49 -11.93 -2.27
C ALA A 1013 -9.56 -10.80 -2.73
N PHE A 1014 -9.99 -9.54 -2.57
CA PHE A 1014 -9.34 -8.37 -3.16
C PHE A 1014 -9.00 -7.28 -2.14
N GLY A 1015 -9.20 -7.53 -0.85
CA GLY A 1015 -8.68 -6.70 0.23
C GLY A 1015 -7.17 -6.72 0.29
N THR A 1016 -6.62 -6.02 1.28
CA THR A 1016 -5.18 -5.98 1.50
C THR A 1016 -4.84 -6.45 2.92
N PRO A 1017 -3.71 -7.15 3.11
CA PRO A 1017 -3.26 -7.53 4.44
C PRO A 1017 -2.84 -6.28 5.22
N LYS A 1018 -3.27 -6.18 6.48
CA LYS A 1018 -2.99 -5.02 7.35
C LYS A 1018 -2.53 -5.47 8.74
N PRO A 1019 -1.39 -6.18 8.87
CA PRO A 1019 -0.99 -6.80 10.14
C PRO A 1019 -0.79 -5.79 11.27
N THR A 1020 -0.38 -4.56 10.98
CA THR A 1020 -0.21 -3.50 12.00
C THR A 1020 -1.55 -2.98 12.55
N LEU A 1021 -2.63 -3.05 11.77
CA LEU A 1021 -3.95 -2.51 12.13
C LEU A 1021 -4.93 -3.60 12.57
N THR A 1022 -4.79 -4.80 12.01
CA THR A 1022 -5.73 -5.92 12.16
C THR A 1022 -5.11 -7.11 12.88
N ASN A 1023 -3.80 -7.05 13.20
CA ASN A 1023 -3.03 -8.17 13.76
C ASN A 1023 -3.12 -9.46 12.92
N SER A 1024 -3.42 -9.34 11.62
CA SER A 1024 -3.61 -10.47 10.71
C SER A 1024 -3.05 -10.18 9.30
N TYR A 1025 -2.68 -11.24 8.59
CA TYR A 1025 -2.36 -11.21 7.17
C TYR A 1025 -3.57 -11.54 6.27
N ARG A 1026 -4.74 -11.78 6.86
CA ARG A 1026 -5.98 -11.92 6.11
C ARG A 1026 -6.25 -10.64 5.32
N PRO A 1027 -6.52 -10.74 4.00
CA PRO A 1027 -6.94 -9.58 3.21
C PRO A 1027 -8.28 -9.04 3.70
N GLU A 1028 -8.35 -7.72 3.93
CA GLU A 1028 -9.60 -7.02 4.27
C GLU A 1028 -9.70 -5.71 3.47
N LEU A 1029 -10.92 -5.35 3.08
CA LEU A 1029 -11.34 -3.99 2.69
C LEU A 1029 -11.96 -3.32 3.90
N LEU A 1030 -11.25 -2.38 4.52
CA LEU A 1030 -11.64 -1.79 5.79
C LEU A 1030 -12.60 -0.62 5.64
N GLY A 1031 -12.64 0.03 4.47
CA GLY A 1031 -13.57 1.13 4.21
C GLY A 1031 -13.29 2.39 5.03
N LEU A 1032 -12.04 2.57 5.45
CA LEU A 1032 -11.63 3.64 6.36
C LEU A 1032 -11.15 4.87 5.60
N ARG A 1033 -11.26 6.04 6.24
CA ARG A 1033 -10.77 7.30 5.69
C ARG A 1033 -9.25 7.32 5.75
N THR A 1034 -8.59 7.78 4.68
CA THR A 1034 -7.11 7.89 4.62
C THR A 1034 -6.51 8.41 5.92
N PHE A 1035 -5.67 7.56 6.54
CA PHE A 1035 -4.90 7.93 7.71
C PHE A 1035 -3.86 9.00 7.34
N PRO A 1036 -3.59 9.96 8.22
CA PRO A 1036 -2.44 10.85 8.07
C PRO A 1036 -1.15 10.14 8.43
N THR A 1037 0.01 10.73 8.13
CA THR A 1037 1.29 10.15 8.58
C THR A 1037 1.42 10.24 10.10
N LEU A 1038 1.76 9.12 10.74
CA LEU A 1038 1.79 8.93 12.19
C LEU A 1038 3.19 8.56 12.70
N MET A 1039 3.56 9.09 13.86
CA MET A 1039 4.83 8.77 14.51
C MET A 1039 4.89 7.28 14.88
N GLY A 1040 6.02 6.62 14.56
CA GLY A 1040 6.23 5.20 14.87
C GLY A 1040 5.47 4.22 13.97
N TYR A 1041 4.67 4.71 13.02
CA TYR A 1041 3.80 3.89 12.17
C TYR A 1041 3.89 4.25 10.67
N SER A 1042 5.02 4.84 10.25
CA SER A 1042 5.36 5.35 8.91
C SER A 1042 4.25 5.18 7.86
N SER A 1043 4.33 4.11 7.05
CA SER A 1043 3.35 3.69 6.04
C SER A 1043 2.44 2.55 6.49
N ARG A 1044 2.78 1.88 7.61
CA ARG A 1044 2.17 0.60 7.99
C ARG A 1044 0.69 0.73 8.34
N ILE A 1045 0.26 1.92 8.77
CA ILE A 1045 -1.16 2.28 8.99
C ILE A 1045 -1.72 3.11 7.82
N LEU A 1046 -0.88 3.86 7.08
CA LEU A 1046 -1.29 4.60 5.86
C LEU A 1046 -1.88 3.69 4.77
N ALA A 1047 -1.68 2.37 4.94
CA ALA A 1047 -1.94 1.37 3.95
C ALA A 1047 -3.41 1.23 3.52
N GLU A 1048 -4.38 1.76 4.26
CA GLU A 1048 -5.79 1.80 3.82
C GLU A 1048 -5.99 2.57 2.51
N SER A 1049 -5.15 3.59 2.27
CA SER A 1049 -5.11 4.32 0.99
C SER A 1049 -4.72 3.41 -0.19
N TRP A 1050 -4.09 2.27 0.09
CA TRP A 1050 -3.55 1.32 -0.89
C TRP A 1050 -4.51 0.16 -1.22
N GLU A 1051 -5.66 0.04 -0.55
CA GLU A 1051 -6.72 -0.91 -0.95
C GLU A 1051 -7.14 -0.73 -2.42
N SER A 1052 -6.96 0.50 -2.91
CA SER A 1052 -7.19 0.89 -4.29
C SER A 1052 -6.34 0.16 -5.33
N ASN A 1053 -5.13 -0.30 -4.97
CA ASN A 1053 -4.20 -0.89 -5.94
C ASN A 1053 -4.76 -2.21 -6.51
N THR A 1054 -5.13 -3.15 -5.64
CA THR A 1054 -5.69 -4.44 -6.04
C THR A 1054 -7.00 -4.26 -6.80
N LEU A 1055 -7.91 -3.40 -6.33
CA LEU A 1055 -9.18 -3.14 -7.02
C LEU A 1055 -8.95 -2.57 -8.43
N TYR A 1056 -7.99 -1.65 -8.60
CA TYR A 1056 -7.63 -1.11 -9.91
C TYR A 1056 -7.17 -2.20 -10.87
N TRP A 1057 -6.28 -3.09 -10.42
CA TRP A 1057 -5.79 -4.18 -11.26
C TRP A 1057 -6.84 -5.21 -11.62
N VAL A 1058 -7.75 -5.54 -10.70
CA VAL A 1058 -8.86 -6.45 -10.97
C VAL A 1058 -9.79 -5.83 -12.01
N GLY A 1059 -10.09 -4.53 -11.89
CA GLY A 1059 -10.85 -3.81 -12.92
C GLY A 1059 -10.17 -3.78 -14.29
N LEU A 1060 -8.83 -3.61 -14.31
CA LEU A 1060 -8.05 -3.69 -15.55
C LEU A 1060 -8.02 -5.12 -16.13
N ALA A 1061 -7.91 -6.14 -15.28
CA ALA A 1061 -7.93 -7.54 -15.70
C ALA A 1061 -9.29 -7.92 -16.31
N ASP A 1062 -10.39 -7.42 -15.74
CA ASP A 1062 -11.73 -7.56 -16.32
C ASP A 1062 -11.85 -6.85 -17.69
N GLU A 1063 -11.32 -5.63 -17.83
CA GLU A 1063 -11.26 -4.89 -19.10
C GLU A 1063 -10.45 -5.66 -20.17
N LEU A 1064 -9.39 -6.36 -19.77
CA LEU A 1064 -8.52 -7.14 -20.65
C LEU A 1064 -9.00 -8.59 -20.84
N HIS A 1065 -10.09 -8.98 -20.18
CA HIS A 1065 -10.63 -10.34 -20.19
C HIS A 1065 -9.62 -11.40 -19.72
N ALA A 1066 -8.78 -11.07 -18.75
CA ALA A 1066 -7.82 -12.00 -18.17
C ALA A 1066 -8.53 -13.04 -17.28
N SER A 1067 -8.05 -14.30 -17.32
CA SER A 1067 -8.55 -15.33 -16.42
C SER A 1067 -8.24 -14.99 -14.95
N PRO A 1068 -9.09 -15.37 -13.98
CA PRO A 1068 -8.81 -15.12 -12.56
C PRO A 1068 -7.46 -15.69 -12.09
N ALA A 1069 -7.03 -16.82 -12.66
CA ALA A 1069 -5.75 -17.44 -12.34
C ALA A 1069 -4.56 -16.55 -12.73
N MET A 1070 -4.64 -15.85 -13.87
CA MET A 1070 -3.59 -14.93 -14.34
C MET A 1070 -3.36 -13.74 -13.42
N LEU A 1071 -4.29 -13.42 -12.51
CA LEU A 1071 -4.08 -12.38 -11.49
C LEU A 1071 -2.85 -12.68 -10.61
N ASN A 1072 -2.55 -13.97 -10.36
CA ASN A 1072 -1.38 -14.39 -9.57
C ASN A 1072 -0.03 -14.07 -10.24
N VAL A 1073 -0.04 -13.76 -11.54
CA VAL A 1073 1.13 -13.38 -12.33
C VAL A 1073 1.12 -11.87 -12.61
N LEU A 1074 0.00 -11.37 -13.12
CA LEU A 1074 -0.12 -10.00 -13.63
C LEU A 1074 -0.09 -8.94 -12.52
N ILE A 1075 -0.79 -9.16 -11.39
CA ILE A 1075 -0.84 -8.18 -10.30
C ILE A 1075 0.54 -7.94 -9.67
N PRO A 1076 1.34 -8.98 -9.34
CA PRO A 1076 2.73 -8.82 -8.93
C PRO A 1076 3.57 -8.01 -9.92
N GLU A 1077 3.50 -8.34 -11.22
CA GLU A 1077 4.26 -7.67 -12.28
C GLU A 1077 3.87 -6.18 -12.42
N TRP A 1078 2.57 -5.89 -12.48
CA TRP A 1078 2.08 -4.51 -12.60
C TRP A 1078 2.40 -3.68 -11.37
N THR A 1079 2.33 -4.28 -10.17
CA THR A 1079 2.70 -3.60 -8.92
C THR A 1079 4.19 -3.27 -8.89
N GLN A 1080 5.06 -4.17 -9.35
CA GLN A 1080 6.49 -3.87 -9.48
C GLN A 1080 6.74 -2.66 -10.40
N LYS A 1081 6.08 -2.60 -11.56
CA LYS A 1081 6.20 -1.45 -12.49
C LYS A 1081 5.69 -0.16 -11.88
N VAL A 1082 4.63 -0.21 -11.07
CA VAL A 1082 4.13 0.99 -10.37
C VAL A 1082 5.12 1.49 -9.36
N VAL A 1083 5.77 0.59 -8.63
CA VAL A 1083 6.88 0.93 -7.74
C VAL A 1083 7.98 1.59 -8.56
N GLU A 1084 8.51 0.94 -9.61
CA GLU A 1084 9.58 1.49 -10.46
C GLU A 1084 9.26 2.85 -11.12
N ARG A 1085 7.99 3.22 -11.26
CA ARG A 1085 7.55 4.48 -11.88
C ARG A 1085 7.06 5.55 -10.92
N ILE A 1086 6.87 5.23 -9.63
CA ILE A 1086 6.34 6.23 -8.70
C ILE A 1086 7.36 7.35 -8.49
N PHE A 1087 6.88 8.59 -8.65
CA PHE A 1087 7.67 9.78 -8.41
C PHE A 1087 6.97 10.67 -7.37
N ALA A 1088 7.09 10.25 -6.11
CA ALA A 1088 6.44 10.86 -4.97
C ALA A 1088 7.45 11.54 -4.04
N SER A 1089 7.12 12.74 -3.58
CA SER A 1089 8.00 13.54 -2.72
C SER A 1089 7.78 13.32 -1.21
N HIS A 1090 6.64 12.74 -0.81
CA HIS A 1090 6.27 12.54 0.61
C HIS A 1090 5.25 11.40 0.79
N LEU A 1091 5.19 10.77 1.99
CA LEU A 1091 4.29 9.63 2.28
C LEU A 1091 2.81 9.97 2.11
N GLU A 1092 2.45 11.25 2.26
CA GLU A 1092 1.08 11.76 2.07
C GLU A 1092 0.76 12.08 0.59
N ASP A 1093 1.71 11.89 -0.35
CA ASP A 1093 1.53 12.08 -1.80
C ASP A 1093 0.89 10.85 -2.45
N TRP A 1094 -0.28 10.45 -1.93
CA TRP A 1094 -1.10 9.41 -2.56
C TRP A 1094 -1.49 9.73 -4.02
N PRO A 1095 -1.62 11.00 -4.48
CA PRO A 1095 -1.87 11.29 -5.90
C PRO A 1095 -0.74 10.79 -6.80
N ALA A 1096 0.52 10.84 -6.36
CA ALA A 1096 1.64 10.29 -7.13
C ALA A 1096 1.52 8.77 -7.33
N LEU A 1097 1.07 8.03 -6.32
CA LEU A 1097 0.80 6.59 -6.50
C LEU A 1097 -0.34 6.38 -7.51
N LEU A 1098 -1.45 7.10 -7.37
CA LEU A 1098 -2.59 6.96 -8.29
C LEU A 1098 -2.22 7.31 -9.73
N ARG A 1099 -1.38 8.33 -9.94
CA ARG A 1099 -0.79 8.66 -11.25
C ARG A 1099 0.06 7.51 -11.77
N SER A 1100 0.96 6.96 -10.96
CA SER A 1100 1.81 5.82 -11.36
C SER A 1100 0.96 4.59 -11.76
N LEU A 1101 -0.09 4.29 -10.99
CA LEU A 1101 -1.06 3.24 -11.30
C LEU A 1101 -1.71 3.41 -12.66
N ARG A 1102 -2.18 4.63 -12.96
CA ARG A 1102 -2.81 4.95 -14.26
C ARG A 1102 -1.82 4.84 -15.40
N ILE A 1103 -0.62 5.39 -15.25
CA ILE A 1103 0.45 5.31 -16.27
C ILE A 1103 0.78 3.85 -16.60
N VAL A 1104 0.93 2.99 -15.59
CA VAL A 1104 1.17 1.56 -15.83
C VAL A 1104 -0.03 0.88 -16.48
N GLY A 1105 -1.25 1.18 -16.03
CA GLY A 1105 -2.47 0.64 -16.64
C GLY A 1105 -2.63 1.05 -18.12
N ASP A 1106 -2.30 2.29 -18.47
CA ASP A 1106 -2.37 2.78 -19.85
C ASP A 1106 -1.33 2.10 -20.75
N ASP A 1107 -0.13 1.85 -20.24
CA ASP A 1107 0.88 1.05 -20.92
C ASP A 1107 0.42 -0.39 -21.17
N VAL A 1108 -0.23 -1.01 -20.18
CA VAL A 1108 -0.80 -2.36 -20.31
C VAL A 1108 -1.88 -2.36 -21.40
N ARG A 1109 -2.82 -1.40 -21.36
CA ARG A 1109 -3.86 -1.23 -22.41
C ARG A 1109 -3.24 -1.06 -23.79
N ALA A 1110 -2.20 -0.24 -23.91
CA ALA A 1110 -1.52 0.00 -25.19
C ALA A 1110 -0.85 -1.27 -25.75
N ARG A 1111 -0.21 -2.06 -24.88
CA ARG A 1111 0.40 -3.35 -25.26
C ARG A 1111 -0.65 -4.36 -25.71
N ALA A 1112 -1.74 -4.50 -24.96
CA ALA A 1112 -2.84 -5.41 -25.30
C ALA A 1112 -3.44 -5.06 -26.69
N ARG A 1113 -3.73 -3.77 -26.95
CA ARG A 1113 -4.22 -3.32 -28.27
C ARG A 1113 -3.27 -3.65 -29.42
N THR A 1114 -1.96 -3.55 -29.18
CA THR A 1114 -0.93 -3.87 -30.19
C THR A 1114 -0.90 -5.37 -30.50
N GLN A 1115 -1.03 -6.22 -29.47
CA GLN A 1115 -1.11 -7.68 -29.62
C GLN A 1115 -2.37 -8.09 -30.40
N THR A 1116 -3.55 -7.58 -30.02
CA THR A 1116 -4.81 -7.86 -30.74
C THR A 1116 -4.76 -7.40 -32.20
N SER A 1117 -4.15 -6.24 -32.47
CA SER A 1117 -3.96 -5.73 -33.84
C SER A 1117 -2.98 -6.58 -34.66
N GLY A 1118 -1.98 -7.19 -34.03
CA GLY A 1118 -1.04 -8.11 -34.65
C GLY A 1118 -1.67 -9.45 -35.01
N GLU A 1119 -2.48 -10.01 -34.10
CA GLU A 1119 -3.21 -11.27 -34.31
C GLU A 1119 -4.31 -11.15 -35.36
N GLN A 1120 -5.02 -10.02 -35.42
CA GLN A 1120 -5.97 -9.73 -36.50
C GLN A 1120 -5.29 -9.64 -37.87
N LYS A 1121 -4.07 -9.08 -37.96
CA LYS A 1121 -3.30 -9.07 -39.22
C LYS A 1121 -2.75 -10.45 -39.60
N ALA A 1122 -2.47 -11.31 -38.63
CA ALA A 1122 -1.98 -12.67 -38.87
C ALA A 1122 -3.11 -13.64 -39.26
N SER A 1123 -4.33 -13.45 -38.77
CA SER A 1123 -5.52 -14.25 -39.12
C SER A 1123 -6.20 -13.81 -40.43
N LEU A 1124 -5.87 -12.62 -40.94
CA LEU A 1124 -6.29 -12.11 -42.25
C LEU A 1124 -5.26 -12.42 -43.38
N ARG A 1125 -4.16 -13.10 -43.06
CA ARG A 1125 -3.20 -13.66 -44.02
C ARG A 1125 -3.37 -15.17 -44.10
#